data_AF-B8GDW4-F1
#
_entry.id   AF-B8GDW4-F1
#
_cell.length_a   1.000
_cell.length_b   1.000
_cell.length_c   1.000
_cell.angle_alpha   90.00
_cell.angle_beta   90.00
_cell.angle_gamma   90.00
#
_symmetry.space_group_name_H-M   'P 1'
#
loop_
_entity.id
_entity.type
_entity.pdbx_description
1 polymer ?
#
loop_
_entity_poly.entity_id
_entity_poly.type
_entity_poly.pdbx_seq_one_letter_code
_entity_poly.pdbx_strand_id
1 'polypeptide(L)'
;MNKALIEIESVAKRKERAELVHAVNTRLEEAGFLRDEPELFSSLMELSREEIESLVRRMVDQYISTANQQWIGAIISLSSRLDRKSHQSKVLSSVTRALVQEGVRTKNPVLIEEGMGLLAHISFRKYRSALLIDIVPSLIAWGIETRNIRFHQSALNLVEEIGDVSERADLHCEIVTAMVMIGVAQRDLSIIIDAIRSASTILQKIRRINCTLGIIDLTWRSPLGRNIADIRSFVGSFADLPLNRQTEILECLIQELLERVRDKSQLYSTLISLEREIPGSRRYLVIRLLKKAEMTSDLWYIRKALEFNGRIVDSAQIPLKEIIHSGIVIAEKTGDAQFLMAIIELVDDICDRATGLHTYLHFTNTLLRIGEFYSAIEVFGRIFPIDYPYRSQIDDSVVRLLKEGVIRDEVDLLSGKVLSQMESSHAEIAIYRAVFELCKDHPFGVLTEHSAAVKALANLHPRSDHLVCDCIRILIEHGFLTSQDPGILIDFAEGITDLTLRERAVSTIIKNLTSIGVEQSSRDFLQRAIGLSCNIEGQHTRSEALFNVIEAASLLAVKQSDLDLLRRMKVWSTSLLDKEYAVSAIGKIIQGMIRYALIEKAPYALDEATQILETIDDPSLRHQLMERIIENYIRVGCLTLEEAGTISDTSDFIEEIRPFRQALSLLKQSQQKQLVSLKIASSIDIILQYADKSTNMNFFVPLTIFSLEIENPCERDAMISRIASGLREITELLDSTDSYEILSYLLMRLDQAGSSELILNLAYSLNEQIRDVYTRLSGMCTLADLYLQNGKADRAGDILKDVRSLTEALSSVYQRVLLLAEVATLLVRSDEEQAYACLSEAMDLLPGVEPEKDSLVRVQLVLSIVSLNSTNKNPENIARAMQIVAEIRTPEDYIEALIAISNMVRQDPVKCREILQAVAVSIQTIASPYERAIALLDVVPIAESSGEYIYADLFLERAEAALQEINIPFIVSVVKKAVVQKLLMISARRPDPAYRERAVAVARSIEDDDIRAEALRRMNLEYESLPRDLVSTSVLDARRKILSGEFTKGMIVSLERILHTLSDRALQAKLYTDLYISAREAGQENLAEKMLTAAITAAGIIRPLSRRVYVLGEIALRVFAAGDEGRSGDVMDMAGEAATSIREFKQRDLIFDELAMVIRVMQELRL
;
A
#
# COMPACT_ATOMS: atom_id res chain seq x y z
N MET A 1 43.69 0.44 -45.05
CA MET A 1 44.01 1.18 -43.82
C MET A 1 44.24 2.67 -44.09
N ASN A 2 45.23 3.07 -44.89
CA ASN A 2 45.53 4.50 -45.14
C ASN A 2 44.35 5.33 -45.66
N LYS A 3 43.48 4.76 -46.52
CA LYS A 3 42.27 5.44 -47.00
C LYS A 3 41.24 5.73 -45.89
N ALA A 4 41.09 4.80 -44.95
CA ALA A 4 40.14 4.91 -43.82
C ALA A 4 40.66 5.86 -42.73
N LEU A 5 41.98 5.90 -42.50
CA LEU A 5 42.62 6.84 -41.57
C LEU A 5 42.44 8.30 -42.04
N ILE A 6 42.60 8.56 -43.34
CA ILE A 6 42.38 9.88 -43.94
C ILE A 6 40.91 10.31 -43.83
N GLU A 7 39.97 9.38 -44.04
CA GLU A 7 38.53 9.65 -43.86
C GLU A 7 38.18 9.97 -42.39
N ILE A 8 38.73 9.24 -41.43
CA ILE A 8 38.50 9.46 -39.99
C ILE A 8 39.04 10.82 -39.52
N GLU A 9 40.18 11.27 -40.04
CA GLU A 9 40.76 12.59 -39.71
C GLU A 9 39.99 13.77 -40.33
N SER A 10 39.26 13.53 -41.43
CA SER A 10 38.51 14.57 -42.15
C SER A 10 37.13 14.91 -41.53
N VAL A 11 36.65 14.12 -40.58
CA VAL A 11 35.31 14.27 -39.97
C VAL A 11 35.35 15.15 -38.72
N ALA A 12 34.74 16.34 -38.80
CA ALA A 12 34.74 17.33 -37.71
C ALA A 12 33.77 17.00 -36.55
N LYS A 13 32.71 16.21 -36.80
CA LYS A 13 31.73 15.84 -35.77
C LYS A 13 32.19 14.61 -34.99
N ARG A 14 32.30 14.76 -33.66
CA ARG A 14 32.79 13.72 -32.73
C ARG A 14 31.99 12.41 -32.78
N LYS A 15 30.68 12.47 -33.02
CA LYS A 15 29.81 11.28 -33.08
C LYS A 15 30.03 10.48 -34.38
N GLU A 16 30.10 11.16 -35.52
CA GLU A 16 30.35 10.53 -36.83
C GLU A 16 31.76 9.91 -36.89
N ARG A 17 32.75 10.55 -36.26
CA ARG A 17 34.10 9.99 -36.11
C ARG A 17 34.12 8.71 -35.26
N ALA A 18 33.40 8.69 -34.14
CA ALA A 18 33.33 7.51 -33.27
C ALA A 18 32.64 6.31 -33.96
N GLU A 19 31.59 6.57 -34.74
CA GLU A 19 30.90 5.54 -35.53
C GLU A 19 31.82 4.95 -36.62
N LEU A 20 32.61 5.78 -37.30
CA LEU A 20 33.61 5.34 -38.28
C LEU A 20 34.75 4.53 -37.65
N VAL A 21 35.29 4.97 -36.50
CA VAL A 21 36.34 4.23 -35.77
C VAL A 21 35.82 2.86 -35.33
N HIS A 22 34.60 2.79 -34.80
CA HIS A 22 33.97 1.53 -34.39
C HIS A 22 33.77 0.57 -35.58
N ALA A 23 33.31 1.07 -36.73
CA ALA A 23 33.14 0.25 -37.94
C ALA A 23 34.47 -0.29 -38.49
N VAL A 24 35.56 0.49 -38.40
CA VAL A 24 36.90 0.06 -38.81
C VAL A 24 37.47 -0.99 -37.85
N ASN A 25 37.35 -0.77 -36.54
CA ASN A 25 37.80 -1.73 -35.54
C ASN A 25 37.08 -3.08 -35.69
N THR A 26 35.75 -3.06 -35.86
CA THR A 26 34.95 -4.28 -36.02
C THR A 26 35.44 -5.12 -37.23
N ARG A 27 35.72 -4.48 -38.36
CA ARG A 27 36.25 -5.17 -39.55
C ARG A 27 37.67 -5.73 -39.34
N LEU A 28 38.51 -5.02 -38.59
CA LEU A 28 39.86 -5.49 -38.27
C LEU A 28 39.82 -6.68 -37.31
N GLU A 29 38.92 -6.66 -36.31
CA GLU A 29 38.71 -7.79 -35.41
C GLU A 29 38.22 -9.03 -36.16
N GLU A 30 37.18 -8.89 -36.99
CA GLU A 30 36.64 -9.99 -37.80
C GLU A 30 37.72 -10.59 -38.70
N ALA A 31 38.51 -9.75 -39.39
CA ALA A 31 39.60 -10.21 -40.22
C ALA A 31 40.72 -10.89 -39.42
N GLY A 32 41.10 -10.33 -38.26
CA GLY A 32 42.16 -10.87 -37.41
C GLY A 32 41.84 -12.25 -36.85
N PHE A 33 40.60 -12.47 -36.38
CA PHE A 33 40.18 -13.79 -35.90
C PHE A 33 39.94 -14.79 -37.04
N LEU A 34 39.32 -14.39 -38.15
CA LEU A 34 39.04 -15.31 -39.28
C LEU A 34 40.30 -15.77 -40.01
N ARG A 35 41.34 -14.92 -40.08
CA ARG A 35 42.58 -15.20 -40.84
C ARG A 35 43.73 -15.71 -39.96
N ASP A 36 43.52 -15.83 -38.66
CA ASP A 36 44.57 -16.13 -37.66
C ASP A 36 45.76 -15.15 -37.71
N GLU A 37 45.48 -13.85 -37.91
CA GLU A 37 46.48 -12.79 -38.07
C GLU A 37 46.49 -11.84 -36.84
N PRO A 38 47.19 -12.20 -35.74
CA PRO A 38 47.23 -11.41 -34.50
C PRO A 38 47.84 -10.02 -34.66
N GLU A 39 48.63 -9.78 -35.70
CA GLU A 39 49.27 -8.49 -35.98
C GLU A 39 48.26 -7.37 -36.24
N LEU A 40 47.06 -7.70 -36.75
CA LEU A 40 46.01 -6.73 -37.07
C LEU A 40 45.45 -6.03 -35.82
N PHE A 41 45.50 -6.66 -34.65
CA PHE A 41 45.02 -6.10 -33.38
C PHE A 41 45.91 -4.95 -32.89
N SER A 42 47.16 -4.86 -33.37
CA SER A 42 48.01 -3.70 -33.12
C SER A 42 47.50 -2.42 -33.80
N SER A 43 46.62 -2.54 -34.79
CA SER A 43 46.11 -1.41 -35.57
C SER A 43 44.75 -0.87 -35.08
N LEU A 44 44.18 -1.46 -34.03
CA LEU A 44 42.91 -1.00 -33.44
C LEU A 44 43.07 0.37 -32.76
N MET A 45 42.08 1.24 -32.96
CA MET A 45 42.10 2.66 -32.54
C MET A 45 41.05 2.95 -31.45
N GLU A 46 41.34 3.87 -30.53
CA GLU A 46 40.39 4.41 -29.55
C GLU A 46 39.57 3.34 -28.77
N LEU A 47 40.20 2.23 -28.39
CA LEU A 47 39.55 1.16 -27.62
C LEU A 47 39.33 1.58 -26.16
N SER A 48 38.11 1.33 -25.68
CA SER A 48 37.79 1.37 -24.26
C SER A 48 38.42 0.20 -23.50
N ARG A 49 38.48 0.34 -22.18
CA ARG A 49 38.97 -0.73 -21.29
C ARG A 49 38.17 -2.03 -21.45
N GLU A 50 36.85 -1.92 -21.56
CA GLU A 50 35.94 -3.07 -21.63
C GLU A 50 36.13 -3.83 -22.95
N GLU A 51 36.35 -3.10 -24.05
CA GLU A 51 36.69 -3.69 -25.34
C GLU A 51 38.03 -4.43 -25.30
N ILE A 52 39.06 -3.88 -24.64
CA ILE A 52 40.35 -4.58 -24.45
C ILE A 52 40.17 -5.84 -23.59
N GLU A 53 39.45 -5.76 -22.46
CA GLU A 53 39.20 -6.94 -21.60
C GLU A 53 38.43 -8.05 -22.36
N SER A 54 37.46 -7.68 -23.20
CA SER A 54 36.70 -8.62 -24.04
C SER A 54 37.54 -9.25 -25.15
N LEU A 55 38.34 -8.43 -25.85
CA LEU A 55 39.20 -8.90 -26.94
C LEU A 55 40.27 -9.86 -26.45
N VAL A 56 40.93 -9.56 -25.33
CA VAL A 56 41.96 -10.44 -24.77
C VAL A 56 41.39 -11.82 -24.45
N ARG A 57 40.16 -11.92 -23.92
CA ARG A 57 39.53 -13.24 -23.68
C ARG A 57 39.38 -14.05 -24.97
N ARG A 58 38.84 -13.43 -26.02
CA ARG A 58 38.69 -14.06 -27.34
C ARG A 58 40.05 -14.47 -27.94
N MET A 59 41.08 -13.66 -27.74
CA MET A 59 42.45 -13.98 -28.18
C MET A 59 43.05 -15.17 -27.41
N VAL A 60 42.75 -15.31 -26.12
CA VAL A 60 43.18 -16.49 -25.33
C VAL A 60 42.49 -17.75 -25.86
N ASP A 61 41.19 -17.70 -26.10
CA ASP A 61 40.44 -18.84 -26.66
C ASP A 61 40.98 -19.23 -28.04
N GLN A 62 41.28 -18.24 -28.89
CA GLN A 62 41.90 -18.46 -30.19
C GLN A 62 43.28 -19.12 -30.02
N TYR A 63 44.13 -18.62 -29.13
CA TYR A 63 45.44 -19.23 -28.85
C TYR A 63 45.33 -20.67 -28.35
N ILE A 64 44.40 -20.96 -27.43
CA ILE A 64 44.16 -22.32 -26.94
C ILE A 64 43.77 -23.26 -28.09
N SER A 65 43.02 -22.75 -29.08
CA SER A 65 42.57 -23.54 -30.24
C SER A 65 43.61 -23.70 -31.36
N THR A 66 44.43 -22.66 -31.63
CA THR A 66 45.35 -22.65 -32.78
C THR A 66 46.81 -22.91 -32.40
N ALA A 67 47.17 -22.75 -31.12
CA ALA A 67 48.54 -22.79 -30.59
C ALA A 67 49.53 -21.83 -31.28
N ASN A 68 49.03 -20.80 -31.99
CA ASN A 68 49.89 -19.83 -32.65
C ASN A 68 50.47 -18.83 -31.63
N GLN A 69 51.78 -18.94 -31.39
CA GLN A 69 52.50 -18.17 -30.36
C GLN A 69 52.46 -16.65 -30.55
N GLN A 70 52.18 -16.16 -31.76
CA GLN A 70 52.05 -14.73 -32.02
C GLN A 70 50.86 -14.10 -31.25
N TRP A 71 49.85 -14.89 -30.89
CA TRP A 71 48.71 -14.42 -30.07
C TRP A 71 49.12 -14.00 -28.66
N ILE A 72 50.08 -14.68 -28.02
CA ILE A 72 50.59 -14.28 -26.70
C ILE A 72 51.27 -12.91 -26.77
N GLY A 73 52.08 -12.68 -27.81
CA GLY A 73 52.70 -11.38 -28.07
C GLY A 73 51.66 -10.28 -28.29
N ALA A 74 50.59 -10.56 -29.04
CA ALA A 74 49.50 -9.62 -29.26
C ALA A 74 48.67 -9.34 -28.00
N ILE A 75 48.43 -10.34 -27.14
CA ILE A 75 47.77 -10.17 -25.83
C ILE A 75 48.58 -9.25 -24.92
N ILE A 76 49.90 -9.45 -24.83
CA ILE A 76 50.79 -8.59 -24.02
C ILE A 76 50.79 -7.16 -24.58
N SER A 77 50.92 -7.01 -25.91
CA SER A 77 50.91 -5.72 -26.59
C SER A 77 49.60 -4.96 -26.36
N LEU A 78 48.45 -5.62 -26.53
CA LEU A 78 47.14 -5.02 -26.34
C LEU A 78 46.88 -4.67 -24.87
N SER A 79 47.26 -5.57 -23.95
CA SER A 79 47.17 -5.31 -22.51
C SER A 79 48.01 -4.10 -22.09
N SER A 80 49.19 -3.90 -22.69
CA SER A 80 50.08 -2.77 -22.38
C SER A 80 49.49 -1.39 -22.71
N ARG A 81 48.45 -1.32 -23.56
CA ARG A 81 47.75 -0.07 -23.90
C ARG A 81 46.83 0.43 -22.78
N LEU A 82 46.55 -0.40 -21.77
CA LEU A 82 45.79 0.02 -20.60
C LEU A 82 46.60 1.02 -19.77
N ASP A 83 45.94 2.10 -19.37
CA ASP A 83 46.51 3.26 -18.67
C ASP A 83 47.16 2.93 -17.31
N ARG A 84 46.67 1.91 -16.60
CA ARG A 84 47.15 1.54 -15.26
C ARG A 84 47.78 0.15 -15.23
N LYS A 85 48.95 0.04 -14.60
CA LYS A 85 49.61 -1.25 -14.29
C LYS A 85 48.71 -2.23 -13.53
N SER A 86 47.77 -1.72 -12.73
CA SER A 86 46.77 -2.54 -12.04
C SER A 86 45.77 -3.19 -13.01
N HIS A 87 45.33 -2.46 -14.04
CA HIS A 87 44.45 -3.00 -15.09
C HIS A 87 45.20 -4.02 -15.96
N GLN A 88 46.44 -3.70 -16.35
CA GLN A 88 47.34 -4.63 -17.05
C GLN A 88 47.52 -5.95 -16.28
N SER A 89 47.86 -5.84 -14.99
CA SER A 89 48.06 -7.00 -14.11
C SER A 89 46.79 -7.82 -13.91
N LYS A 90 45.60 -7.19 -13.87
CA LYS A 90 44.31 -7.88 -13.78
C LYS A 90 44.04 -8.72 -15.03
N VAL A 91 44.26 -8.14 -16.21
CA VAL A 91 44.06 -8.84 -17.50
C VAL A 91 45.04 -10.00 -17.62
N LEU A 92 46.34 -9.76 -17.42
CA LEU A 92 47.36 -10.82 -17.50
C LEU A 92 47.15 -11.92 -16.45
N SER A 93 46.64 -11.57 -15.26
CA SER A 93 46.24 -12.56 -14.25
C SER A 93 45.12 -13.47 -14.76
N SER A 94 44.08 -12.91 -15.42
CA SER A 94 43.01 -13.73 -15.99
C SER A 94 43.50 -14.64 -17.12
N VAL A 95 44.41 -14.15 -17.97
CA VAL A 95 45.04 -14.95 -19.04
C VAL A 95 45.86 -16.10 -18.45
N THR A 96 46.73 -15.79 -17.49
CA THR A 96 47.58 -16.78 -16.82
C THR A 96 46.75 -17.89 -16.19
N ARG A 97 45.66 -17.51 -15.49
CA ARG A 97 44.73 -18.46 -14.88
C ARG A 97 44.11 -19.39 -15.92
N ALA A 98 43.61 -18.83 -17.03
CA ALA A 98 42.98 -19.61 -18.09
C ALA A 98 43.95 -20.62 -18.71
N LEU A 99 45.19 -20.22 -19.01
CA LEU A 99 46.20 -21.10 -19.59
C LEU A 99 46.61 -22.23 -18.64
N VAL A 100 46.86 -21.94 -17.36
CA VAL A 100 47.26 -22.97 -16.38
C VAL A 100 46.11 -23.95 -16.13
N GLN A 101 44.89 -23.47 -15.94
CA GLN A 101 43.73 -24.34 -15.70
C GLN A 101 43.43 -25.22 -16.91
N GLU A 102 43.47 -24.65 -18.12
CA GLU A 102 43.24 -25.39 -19.35
C GLU A 102 44.38 -26.39 -19.62
N GLY A 103 45.63 -26.03 -19.34
CA GLY A 103 46.78 -26.91 -19.43
C GLY A 103 46.67 -28.13 -18.51
N VAL A 104 46.23 -27.93 -17.26
CA VAL A 104 45.96 -29.04 -16.33
C VAL A 104 44.79 -29.90 -16.82
N ARG A 105 43.69 -29.28 -17.28
CA ARG A 105 42.50 -29.97 -17.78
C ARG A 105 42.79 -30.83 -19.02
N THR A 106 43.57 -30.31 -19.96
CA THR A 106 43.91 -30.96 -21.23
C THR A 106 45.20 -31.78 -21.17
N LYS A 107 45.89 -31.77 -20.01
CA LYS A 107 47.20 -32.39 -19.79
C LYS A 107 48.28 -31.87 -20.76
N ASN A 108 48.20 -30.59 -21.12
CA ASN A 108 49.15 -29.94 -22.01
C ASN A 108 50.17 -29.11 -21.20
N PRO A 109 51.43 -29.58 -21.06
CA PRO A 109 52.44 -28.88 -20.27
C PRO A 109 52.84 -27.53 -20.88
N VAL A 110 52.72 -27.36 -22.20
CA VAL A 110 53.08 -26.11 -22.89
C VAL A 110 52.18 -24.96 -22.43
N LEU A 111 50.88 -25.19 -22.26
CA LEU A 111 49.95 -24.17 -21.76
C LEU A 111 50.25 -23.78 -20.31
N ILE A 112 50.69 -24.73 -19.48
CA ILE A 112 51.12 -24.45 -18.10
C ILE A 112 52.40 -23.62 -18.12
N GLU A 113 53.39 -23.97 -18.94
CA GLU A 113 54.64 -23.23 -19.08
C GLU A 113 54.42 -21.80 -19.56
N GLU A 114 53.56 -21.60 -20.56
CA GLU A 114 53.23 -20.27 -21.11
C GLU A 114 52.47 -19.41 -20.09
N GLY A 115 51.50 -20.00 -19.38
CA GLY A 115 50.84 -19.34 -18.26
C GLY A 115 51.83 -18.92 -17.17
N MET A 116 52.74 -19.82 -16.79
CA MET A 116 53.79 -19.52 -15.81
C MET A 116 54.80 -18.47 -16.32
N GLY A 117 55.06 -18.40 -17.63
CA GLY A 117 55.84 -17.35 -18.26
C GLY A 117 55.19 -15.96 -18.13
N LEU A 118 53.86 -15.89 -18.29
CA LEU A 118 53.10 -14.65 -18.14
C LEU A 118 53.04 -14.12 -16.70
N LEU A 119 53.26 -14.98 -15.70
CA LEU A 119 53.32 -14.58 -14.30
C LEU A 119 54.36 -13.46 -14.08
N ALA A 120 55.52 -13.50 -14.75
CA ALA A 120 56.57 -12.46 -14.63
C ALA A 120 56.11 -11.06 -15.08
N HIS A 121 55.09 -10.97 -15.95
CA HIS A 121 54.55 -9.70 -16.44
C HIS A 121 53.48 -9.10 -15.50
N ILE A 122 53.07 -9.81 -14.45
CA ILE A 122 52.11 -9.34 -13.45
C ILE A 122 52.84 -8.58 -12.34
N SER A 123 52.93 -7.26 -12.52
CA SER A 123 53.68 -6.36 -11.62
C SER A 123 52.94 -5.98 -10.33
N PHE A 124 51.60 -6.05 -10.30
CA PHE A 124 50.82 -5.62 -9.14
C PHE A 124 50.61 -6.76 -8.12
N ARG A 125 51.23 -6.64 -6.94
CA ARG A 125 51.25 -7.67 -5.88
C ARG A 125 49.88 -8.24 -5.52
N LYS A 126 48.82 -7.41 -5.49
CA LYS A 126 47.45 -7.87 -5.18
C LYS A 126 46.96 -8.94 -6.17
N TYR A 127 47.09 -8.68 -7.47
CA TYR A 127 46.64 -9.62 -8.50
C TYR A 127 47.57 -10.83 -8.62
N ARG A 128 48.86 -10.64 -8.35
CA ARG A 128 49.83 -11.73 -8.28
C ARG A 128 49.53 -12.70 -7.13
N SER A 129 49.30 -12.17 -5.93
CA SER A 129 48.91 -12.98 -4.76
C SER A 129 47.58 -13.70 -4.99
N ALA A 130 46.57 -13.03 -5.55
CA ALA A 130 45.28 -13.64 -5.85
C ALA A 130 45.41 -14.77 -6.89
N LEU A 131 46.15 -14.52 -7.98
CA LEU A 131 46.42 -15.53 -9.01
C LEU A 131 47.10 -16.77 -8.42
N LEU A 132 48.12 -16.60 -7.58
CA LEU A 132 48.84 -17.72 -6.97
C LEU A 132 47.92 -18.56 -6.10
N ILE A 133 47.01 -17.95 -5.34
CA ILE A 133 45.98 -18.67 -4.57
C ILE A 133 45.14 -19.55 -5.51
N ASP A 134 44.78 -19.06 -6.69
CA ASP A 134 43.93 -19.80 -7.64
C ASP A 134 44.67 -20.91 -8.39
N ILE A 135 45.93 -20.71 -8.79
CA ILE A 135 46.65 -21.65 -9.67
C ILE A 135 47.44 -22.71 -8.92
N VAL A 136 47.92 -22.43 -7.69
CA VAL A 136 48.71 -23.39 -6.90
C VAL A 136 47.97 -24.71 -6.68
N PRO A 137 46.66 -24.76 -6.35
CA PRO A 137 45.91 -26.02 -6.26
C PRO A 137 45.92 -26.82 -7.56
N SER A 138 45.86 -26.15 -8.71
CA SER A 138 45.93 -26.80 -10.02
C SER A 138 47.31 -27.41 -10.28
N LEU A 139 48.38 -26.72 -9.84
CA LEU A 139 49.75 -27.23 -9.89
C LEU A 139 49.97 -28.40 -8.92
N ILE A 140 49.31 -28.39 -7.76
CA ILE A 140 49.33 -29.53 -6.81
C ILE A 140 48.67 -30.75 -7.45
N ALA A 141 47.47 -30.61 -8.04
CA ALA A 141 46.79 -31.71 -8.71
C ALA A 141 47.67 -32.32 -9.82
N TRP A 142 48.29 -31.46 -10.64
CA TRP A 142 49.21 -31.90 -11.70
C TRP A 142 50.46 -32.61 -11.17
N GLY A 143 51.05 -32.12 -10.08
CA GLY A 143 52.23 -32.74 -9.44
C GLY A 143 51.93 -34.12 -8.85
N ILE A 144 50.74 -34.31 -8.26
CA ILE A 144 50.27 -35.62 -7.77
C ILE A 144 50.09 -36.59 -8.93
N GLU A 145 49.41 -36.15 -10.00
CA GLU A 145 49.13 -37.00 -11.17
C GLU A 145 50.42 -37.45 -11.88
N THR A 146 51.37 -36.53 -12.06
CA THR A 146 52.67 -36.81 -12.67
C THR A 146 53.68 -37.45 -11.71
N ARG A 147 53.36 -37.55 -10.41
CA ARG A 147 54.22 -38.03 -9.32
C ARG A 147 55.60 -37.37 -9.27
N ASN A 148 55.68 -36.12 -9.70
CA ASN A 148 56.94 -35.38 -9.78
C ASN A 148 57.04 -34.35 -8.67
N ILE A 149 57.88 -34.65 -7.68
CA ILE A 149 58.08 -33.82 -6.49
C ILE A 149 58.58 -32.40 -6.80
N ARG A 150 59.24 -32.20 -7.95
CA ARG A 150 59.79 -30.89 -8.35
C ARG A 150 58.71 -29.83 -8.53
N PHE A 151 57.50 -30.21 -8.97
CA PHE A 151 56.39 -29.28 -9.09
C PHE A 151 55.92 -28.77 -7.72
N HIS A 152 55.90 -29.62 -6.70
CA HIS A 152 55.56 -29.22 -5.33
C HIS A 152 56.66 -28.37 -4.68
N GLN A 153 57.94 -28.70 -4.93
CA GLN A 153 59.06 -27.85 -4.50
C GLN A 153 59.00 -26.46 -5.15
N SER A 154 58.66 -26.39 -6.44
CA SER A 154 58.43 -25.11 -7.12
C SER A 154 57.21 -24.37 -6.58
N ALA A 155 56.13 -25.08 -6.27
CA ALA A 155 54.93 -24.49 -5.68
C ALA A 155 55.19 -23.91 -4.28
N LEU A 156 56.03 -24.55 -3.46
CA LEU A 156 56.44 -24.02 -2.15
C LEU A 156 57.13 -22.66 -2.28
N ASN A 157 58.02 -22.50 -3.27
CA ASN A 157 58.68 -21.21 -3.53
C ASN A 157 57.68 -20.13 -3.96
N LEU A 158 56.67 -20.48 -4.76
CA LEU A 158 55.64 -19.54 -5.21
C LEU A 158 54.70 -19.10 -4.07
N VAL A 159 54.42 -20.00 -3.13
CA VAL A 159 53.53 -19.73 -1.99
C VAL A 159 54.10 -18.66 -1.05
N GLU A 160 55.42 -18.43 -1.04
CA GLU A 160 56.04 -17.33 -0.27
C GLU A 160 55.61 -15.93 -0.77
N GLU A 161 55.22 -15.80 -2.04
CA GLU A 161 54.80 -14.52 -2.63
C GLU A 161 53.36 -14.12 -2.25
N ILE A 162 52.59 -15.05 -1.64
CA ILE A 162 51.23 -14.82 -1.18
C ILE A 162 51.24 -13.93 0.06
N GLY A 163 50.55 -12.79 -0.03
CA GLY A 163 50.51 -11.79 1.04
C GLY A 163 49.67 -12.22 2.24
N ASP A 164 48.60 -12.97 2.00
CA ASP A 164 47.71 -13.46 3.06
C ASP A 164 48.38 -14.59 3.84
N VAL A 165 48.52 -14.42 5.16
CA VAL A 165 49.22 -15.38 6.02
C VAL A 165 48.45 -16.68 6.17
N SER A 166 47.12 -16.64 6.13
CA SER A 166 46.24 -17.79 6.28
C SER A 166 46.18 -18.59 4.97
N GLU A 167 45.88 -17.95 3.85
CA GLU A 167 45.83 -18.64 2.54
C GLU A 167 47.17 -19.29 2.19
N ARG A 168 48.26 -18.57 2.48
CA ARG A 168 49.62 -19.12 2.38
C ARG A 168 49.83 -20.35 3.24
N ALA A 169 49.36 -20.33 4.50
CA ALA A 169 49.50 -21.47 5.39
C ALA A 169 48.67 -22.67 4.92
N ASP A 170 47.44 -22.47 4.41
CA ASP A 170 46.61 -23.56 3.87
C ASP A 170 47.26 -24.20 2.65
N LEU A 171 47.66 -23.40 1.66
CA LEU A 171 48.32 -23.91 0.46
C LEU A 171 49.65 -24.58 0.78
N HIS A 172 50.42 -24.06 1.74
CA HIS A 172 51.63 -24.71 2.23
C HIS A 172 51.30 -26.09 2.82
N CYS A 173 50.24 -26.22 3.62
CA CYS A 173 49.78 -27.52 4.14
C CYS A 173 49.35 -28.47 3.03
N GLU A 174 48.61 -28.00 2.02
CA GLU A 174 48.18 -28.83 0.89
C GLU A 174 49.37 -29.34 0.08
N ILE A 175 50.35 -28.48 -0.22
CA ILE A 175 51.55 -28.87 -0.95
C ILE A 175 52.33 -29.94 -0.17
N VAL A 176 52.54 -29.72 1.13
CA VAL A 176 53.30 -30.65 1.97
C VAL A 176 52.55 -31.98 2.14
N THR A 177 51.22 -31.95 2.24
CA THR A 177 50.39 -33.17 2.27
C THR A 177 50.52 -33.94 0.96
N ALA A 178 50.51 -33.25 -0.18
CA ALA A 178 50.75 -33.87 -1.50
C ALA A 178 52.16 -34.49 -1.59
N MET A 179 53.19 -33.83 -1.03
CA MET A 179 54.54 -34.41 -0.92
C MET A 179 54.51 -35.72 -0.11
N VAL A 180 53.77 -35.77 1.00
CA VAL A 180 53.64 -37.00 1.82
C VAL A 180 52.91 -38.10 1.05
N MET A 181 51.86 -37.78 0.29
CA MET A 181 51.17 -38.76 -0.55
C MET A 181 52.12 -39.39 -1.58
N ILE A 182 52.98 -38.57 -2.21
CA ILE A 182 54.02 -39.06 -3.13
C ILE A 182 55.07 -39.91 -2.37
N GLY A 183 55.55 -39.45 -1.22
CA GLY A 183 56.52 -40.17 -0.39
C GLY A 183 56.01 -41.52 0.09
N VAL A 184 54.76 -41.59 0.53
CA VAL A 184 54.07 -42.85 0.90
C VAL A 184 53.93 -43.77 -0.31
N ALA A 185 53.54 -43.25 -1.48
CA ALA A 185 53.42 -44.04 -2.71
C ALA A 185 54.77 -44.59 -3.20
N GLN A 186 55.86 -43.83 -3.02
CA GLN A 186 57.23 -44.21 -3.38
C GLN A 186 57.95 -45.00 -2.27
N ARG A 187 57.36 -45.10 -1.07
CA ARG A 187 57.95 -45.66 0.16
C ARG A 187 59.26 -45.00 0.58
N ASP A 188 59.35 -43.69 0.38
CA ASP A 188 60.52 -42.89 0.71
C ASP A 188 60.27 -42.05 1.97
N LEU A 189 60.94 -42.40 3.07
CA LEU A 189 60.83 -41.70 4.34
C LEU A 189 61.49 -40.31 4.30
N SER A 190 62.48 -40.06 3.42
CA SER A 190 63.14 -38.76 3.37
C SER A 190 62.18 -37.67 2.90
N ILE A 191 61.28 -37.98 1.97
CA ILE A 191 60.23 -37.06 1.49
C ILE A 191 59.28 -36.67 2.63
N ILE A 192 58.99 -37.58 3.56
CA ILE A 192 58.14 -37.32 4.73
C ILE A 192 58.87 -36.46 5.77
N ILE A 193 60.17 -36.70 5.96
CA ILE A 193 61.02 -35.86 6.82
C ILE A 193 61.09 -34.44 6.25
N ASP A 194 61.28 -34.29 4.95
CA ASP A 194 61.28 -32.99 4.26
C ASP A 194 59.92 -32.28 4.34
N ALA A 195 58.83 -33.04 4.24
CA ALA A 195 57.49 -32.54 4.44
C ALA A 195 57.28 -31.97 5.86
N ILE A 196 57.69 -32.70 6.90
CA ILE A 196 57.59 -32.21 8.30
C ILE A 196 58.51 -31.00 8.54
N ARG A 197 59.72 -31.00 7.95
CA ARG A 197 60.62 -29.83 7.99
C ARG A 197 59.96 -28.62 7.35
N SER A 198 59.33 -28.78 6.19
CA SER A 198 58.60 -27.73 5.49
C SER A 198 57.38 -27.24 6.30
N ALA A 199 56.58 -28.16 6.86
CA ALA A 199 55.47 -27.79 7.74
C ALA A 199 55.94 -26.99 8.96
N SER A 200 57.14 -27.27 9.48
CA SER A 200 57.69 -26.58 10.66
C SER A 200 57.95 -25.07 10.45
N THR A 201 58.06 -24.62 9.19
CA THR A 201 58.27 -23.20 8.84
C THR A 201 56.97 -22.40 8.76
N ILE A 202 55.80 -23.06 8.77
CA ILE A 202 54.48 -22.40 8.78
C ILE A 202 54.38 -21.50 10.02
N LEU A 203 54.12 -20.20 9.81
CA LEU A 203 54.11 -19.20 10.88
C LEU A 203 52.98 -19.43 11.89
N GLN A 204 51.78 -19.77 11.40
CA GLN A 204 50.60 -19.97 12.23
C GLN A 204 50.70 -21.28 13.04
N LYS A 205 50.79 -21.16 14.37
CA LYS A 205 51.03 -22.30 15.28
C LYS A 205 49.99 -23.41 15.18
N ILE A 206 48.71 -23.06 15.18
CA ILE A 206 47.61 -24.06 15.15
C ILE A 206 47.67 -24.87 13.85
N ARG A 207 47.83 -24.19 12.71
CA ARG A 207 47.88 -24.84 11.40
C ARG A 207 49.13 -25.69 11.21
N ARG A 208 50.28 -25.20 11.70
CA ARG A 208 51.51 -25.99 11.74
C ARG A 208 51.33 -27.30 12.51
N ILE A 209 50.72 -27.24 13.69
CA ILE A 209 50.47 -28.43 14.52
C ILE A 209 49.49 -29.37 13.80
N ASN A 210 48.38 -28.87 13.28
CA ASN A 210 47.39 -29.69 12.58
C ASN A 210 47.95 -30.34 11.31
N CYS A 211 48.75 -29.60 10.54
CA CYS A 211 49.46 -30.11 9.38
C CYS A 211 50.44 -31.22 9.77
N THR A 212 51.27 -30.97 10.79
CA THR A 212 52.20 -31.97 11.34
C THR A 212 51.47 -33.22 11.80
N LEU A 213 50.34 -33.06 12.51
CA LEU A 213 49.48 -34.16 12.94
C LEU A 213 48.92 -34.96 11.75
N GLY A 214 48.42 -34.27 10.71
CA GLY A 214 47.92 -34.91 9.49
C GLY A 214 49.01 -35.69 8.74
N ILE A 215 50.22 -35.14 8.65
CA ILE A 215 51.38 -35.83 8.07
C ILE A 215 51.71 -37.10 8.87
N ILE A 216 51.74 -37.00 10.20
CA ILE A 216 51.99 -38.14 11.10
C ILE A 216 50.89 -39.19 10.94
N ASP A 217 49.61 -38.79 10.94
CA ASP A 217 48.47 -39.71 10.79
C ASP A 217 48.54 -40.50 9.47
N LEU A 218 48.76 -39.80 8.35
CA LEU A 218 48.92 -40.41 7.03
C LEU A 218 50.11 -41.36 6.98
N THR A 219 51.25 -40.96 7.55
CA THR A 219 52.46 -41.79 7.60
C THR A 219 52.23 -43.04 8.45
N TRP A 220 51.57 -42.91 9.60
CA TRP A 220 51.31 -44.02 10.53
C TRP A 220 50.34 -45.05 9.94
N ARG A 221 49.38 -44.63 9.11
CA ARG A 221 48.47 -45.53 8.37
C ARG A 221 49.14 -46.24 7.19
N SER A 222 50.34 -45.80 6.81
CA SER A 222 51.08 -46.36 5.68
C SER A 222 52.02 -47.50 6.11
N PRO A 223 52.64 -48.22 5.16
CA PRO A 223 53.70 -49.19 5.46
C PRO A 223 54.90 -48.61 6.23
N LEU A 224 55.08 -47.29 6.23
CA LEU A 224 56.15 -46.58 6.97
C LEU A 224 55.79 -46.35 8.45
N GLY A 225 54.60 -46.76 8.92
CA GLY A 225 54.17 -46.53 10.30
C GLY A 225 55.07 -47.15 11.37
N ARG A 226 55.76 -48.27 11.05
CA ARG A 226 56.76 -48.87 11.96
C ARG A 226 57.98 -47.98 12.18
N ASN A 227 58.33 -47.15 11.19
CA ASN A 227 59.49 -46.26 11.26
C ASN A 227 59.25 -45.07 12.20
N ILE A 228 57.98 -44.67 12.38
CA ILE A 228 57.62 -43.55 13.25
C ILE A 228 57.10 -43.98 14.64
N ALA A 229 56.85 -45.28 14.82
CA ALA A 229 56.45 -45.86 16.10
C ALA A 229 57.59 -45.84 17.15
N ASP A 230 58.85 -45.85 16.72
CA ASP A 230 59.99 -45.49 17.56
C ASP A 230 60.06 -43.95 17.67
N ILE A 231 59.26 -43.41 18.59
CA ILE A 231 59.08 -41.96 18.79
C ILE A 231 60.43 -41.27 19.05
N ARG A 232 61.35 -41.90 19.79
CA ARG A 232 62.64 -41.31 20.12
C ARG A 232 63.54 -41.19 18.89
N SER A 233 63.67 -42.27 18.11
CA SER A 233 64.47 -42.26 16.89
C SER A 233 63.91 -41.29 15.85
N PHE A 234 62.58 -41.27 15.69
CA PHE A 234 61.90 -40.42 14.73
C PHE A 234 62.02 -38.93 15.07
N VAL A 235 61.79 -38.53 16.33
CA VAL A 235 62.00 -37.14 16.77
C VAL A 235 63.46 -36.72 16.63
N GLY A 236 64.41 -37.65 16.82
CA GLY A 236 65.84 -37.41 16.61
C GLY A 236 66.22 -36.99 15.19
N SER A 237 65.40 -37.30 14.18
CA SER A 237 65.62 -36.88 12.78
C SER A 237 65.39 -35.37 12.55
N PHE A 238 64.92 -34.66 13.58
CA PHE A 238 64.64 -33.22 13.58
C PHE A 238 65.49 -32.45 14.61
N ALA A 239 66.63 -33.01 15.02
CA ALA A 239 67.51 -32.41 16.02
C ALA A 239 68.04 -31.01 15.64
N ASP A 240 68.04 -30.68 14.35
CA ASP A 240 68.40 -29.37 13.81
C ASP A 240 67.30 -28.30 13.95
N LEU A 241 66.05 -28.71 14.23
CA LEU A 241 64.96 -27.77 14.46
C LEU A 241 65.00 -27.19 15.89
N PRO A 242 64.45 -25.99 16.13
CA PRO A 242 64.31 -25.44 17.47
C PRO A 242 63.55 -26.35 18.44
N LEU A 243 63.90 -26.33 19.73
CA LEU A 243 63.34 -27.22 20.76
C LEU A 243 61.80 -27.17 20.83
N ASN A 244 61.20 -25.99 20.67
CA ASN A 244 59.75 -25.84 20.64
C ASN A 244 59.08 -26.56 19.46
N ARG A 245 59.73 -26.67 18.30
CA ARG A 245 59.25 -27.43 17.13
C ARG A 245 59.36 -28.93 17.38
N GLN A 246 60.46 -29.37 18.00
CA GLN A 246 60.63 -30.77 18.41
C GLN A 246 59.55 -31.18 19.41
N THR A 247 59.22 -30.32 20.38
CA THR A 247 58.12 -30.55 21.33
C THR A 247 56.76 -30.62 20.63
N GLU A 248 56.47 -29.74 19.66
CA GLU A 248 55.23 -29.80 18.88
C GLU A 248 55.07 -31.14 18.15
N ILE A 249 56.15 -31.65 17.55
CA ILE A 249 56.17 -32.97 16.89
C ILE A 249 55.93 -34.09 17.92
N LEU A 250 56.60 -34.05 19.07
CA LEU A 250 56.43 -35.02 20.16
C LEU A 250 55.00 -35.04 20.69
N GLU A 251 54.37 -33.88 20.88
CA GLU A 251 52.97 -33.78 21.30
C GLU A 251 52.01 -34.39 20.27
N CYS A 252 52.25 -34.20 18.98
CA CYS A 252 51.44 -34.80 17.91
C CYS A 252 51.59 -36.33 17.91
N LEU A 253 52.80 -36.85 18.12
CA LEU A 253 53.05 -38.29 18.23
C LEU A 253 52.35 -38.91 19.45
N ILE A 254 52.40 -38.24 20.61
CA ILE A 254 51.67 -38.68 21.83
C ILE A 254 50.16 -38.67 21.59
N GLN A 255 49.64 -37.64 20.91
CA GLN A 255 48.23 -37.55 20.59
C GLN A 255 47.77 -38.72 19.71
N GLU A 256 48.49 -39.00 18.62
CA GLU A 256 48.18 -40.15 17.75
C GLU A 256 48.36 -41.50 18.46
N LEU A 257 49.31 -41.60 19.40
CA LEU A 257 49.47 -42.79 20.23
C LEU A 257 48.22 -43.05 21.10
N LEU A 258 47.67 -42.00 21.74
CA LEU A 258 46.46 -42.08 22.56
C LEU A 258 45.18 -42.37 21.74
N GLU A 259 45.14 -41.95 20.48
CA GLU A 259 44.04 -42.26 19.55
C GLU A 259 44.04 -43.73 19.12
N ARG A 260 45.23 -44.31 18.91
CA ARG A 260 45.38 -45.59 18.21
C ARG A 260 45.50 -46.81 19.13
N VAL A 261 46.15 -46.67 20.29
CA VAL A 261 46.32 -47.79 21.22
C VAL A 261 45.09 -47.92 22.11
N ARG A 262 44.22 -48.88 21.77
CA ARG A 262 42.95 -49.11 22.50
C ARG A 262 43.11 -49.89 23.81
N ASP A 263 44.13 -50.75 23.90
CA ASP A 263 44.41 -51.50 25.12
C ASP A 263 45.08 -50.58 26.15
N LYS A 264 44.36 -50.30 27.24
CA LYS A 264 44.80 -49.42 28.33
C LYS A 264 46.07 -49.92 29.03
N SER A 265 46.27 -51.24 29.11
CA SER A 265 47.47 -51.84 29.73
C SER A 265 48.69 -51.64 28.83
N GLN A 266 48.53 -51.91 27.53
CA GLN A 266 49.57 -51.68 26.52
C GLN A 266 49.91 -50.18 26.41
N LEU A 267 48.89 -49.33 26.36
CA LEU A 267 49.06 -47.88 26.31
C LEU A 267 49.84 -47.39 27.54
N TYR A 268 49.43 -47.79 28.75
CA TYR A 268 50.13 -47.39 29.98
C TYR A 268 51.60 -47.84 29.99
N SER A 269 51.90 -49.06 29.54
CA SER A 269 53.28 -49.53 29.41
C SER A 269 54.11 -48.69 28.43
N THR A 270 53.49 -48.26 27.33
CA THR A 270 54.13 -47.43 26.30
C THR A 270 54.37 -46.01 26.82
N LEU A 271 53.40 -45.42 27.53
CA LEU A 271 53.54 -44.10 28.15
C LEU A 271 54.64 -44.09 29.23
N ILE A 272 54.78 -45.16 30.01
CA ILE A 272 55.89 -45.31 30.98
C ILE A 272 57.24 -45.43 30.27
N SER A 273 57.34 -46.21 29.19
CA SER A 273 58.59 -46.31 28.41
C SER A 273 58.98 -44.94 27.84
N LEU A 274 58.00 -44.23 27.28
CA LEU A 274 58.19 -42.88 26.75
C LEU A 274 58.62 -41.88 27.83
N GLU A 275 58.03 -41.95 29.03
CA GLU A 275 58.43 -41.15 30.18
C GLU A 275 59.89 -41.42 30.57
N ARG A 276 60.34 -42.68 30.53
CA ARG A 276 61.72 -43.06 30.84
C ARG A 276 62.72 -42.62 29.78
N GLU A 277 62.35 -42.77 28.51
CA GLU A 277 63.19 -42.44 27.35
C GLU A 277 63.29 -40.92 27.14
N ILE A 278 62.24 -40.18 27.48
CA ILE A 278 62.15 -38.72 27.38
C ILE A 278 61.56 -38.16 28.69
N PRO A 279 62.37 -37.96 29.74
CA PRO A 279 61.88 -37.51 31.06
C PRO A 279 61.12 -36.18 31.05
N GLY A 280 61.43 -35.28 30.12
CA GLY A 280 60.72 -34.01 29.93
C GLY A 280 59.30 -34.14 29.37
N SER A 281 58.82 -35.35 29.06
CA SER A 281 57.50 -35.60 28.47
C SER A 281 56.34 -35.54 29.47
N ARG A 282 56.61 -35.64 30.79
CA ARG A 282 55.59 -35.78 31.85
C ARG A 282 54.46 -34.75 31.80
N ARG A 283 54.80 -33.47 31.70
CA ARG A 283 53.81 -32.39 31.61
C ARG A 283 52.89 -32.57 30.39
N TYR A 284 53.46 -32.94 29.25
CA TYR A 284 52.72 -33.14 28.00
C TYR A 284 51.85 -34.40 28.07
N LEU A 285 52.30 -35.45 28.76
CA LEU A 285 51.47 -36.64 29.04
C LEU A 285 50.25 -36.28 29.88
N VAL A 286 50.42 -35.51 30.97
CA VAL A 286 49.30 -35.04 31.80
C VAL A 286 48.30 -34.23 30.97
N ILE A 287 48.76 -33.23 30.22
CA ILE A 287 47.89 -32.38 29.38
C ILE A 287 47.13 -33.23 28.34
N ARG A 288 47.79 -34.19 27.69
CA ARG A 288 47.16 -35.00 26.63
C ARG A 288 46.18 -36.04 27.20
N LEU A 289 46.46 -36.60 28.37
CA LEU A 289 45.52 -37.47 29.09
C LEU A 289 44.29 -36.71 29.57
N LEU A 290 44.45 -35.48 30.09
CA LEU A 290 43.33 -34.61 30.47
C LEU A 290 42.46 -34.26 29.26
N LYS A 291 43.06 -33.88 28.13
CA LYS A 291 42.30 -33.64 26.89
C LYS A 291 41.57 -34.88 26.39
N LYS A 292 42.17 -36.07 26.52
CA LYS A 292 41.49 -37.33 26.19
C LYS A 292 40.32 -37.59 27.13
N ALA A 293 40.45 -37.26 28.41
CA ALA A 293 39.37 -37.33 29.39
C ALA A 293 38.24 -36.34 29.06
N GLU A 294 38.54 -35.10 28.68
CA GLU A 294 37.53 -34.12 28.25
C GLU A 294 36.73 -34.59 27.03
N MET A 295 37.37 -35.31 26.11
CA MET A 295 36.72 -35.85 24.91
C MET A 295 35.89 -37.12 25.18
N THR A 296 36.37 -38.00 26.06
CA THR A 296 35.78 -39.34 26.28
C THR A 296 34.94 -39.45 27.55
N SER A 297 35.04 -38.49 28.47
CA SER A 297 34.51 -38.53 29.83
C SER A 297 34.94 -39.75 30.65
N ASP A 298 36.00 -40.46 30.23
CA ASP A 298 36.46 -41.68 30.88
C ASP A 298 37.40 -41.35 32.05
N LEU A 299 36.92 -41.68 33.25
CA LEU A 299 37.62 -41.48 34.53
C LEU A 299 39.00 -42.15 34.59
N TRP A 300 39.28 -43.15 33.75
CA TRP A 300 40.60 -43.78 33.68
C TRP A 300 41.68 -42.80 33.24
N TYR A 301 41.42 -41.98 32.22
CA TYR A 301 42.39 -40.98 31.76
C TYR A 301 42.62 -39.89 32.80
N ILE A 302 41.58 -39.52 33.57
CA ILE A 302 41.69 -38.57 34.69
C ILE A 302 42.59 -39.13 35.78
N ARG A 303 42.33 -40.36 36.25
CA ARG A 303 43.14 -40.99 37.30
C ARG A 303 44.59 -41.13 36.86
N LYS A 304 44.84 -41.49 35.60
CA LYS A 304 46.20 -41.57 35.06
C LYS A 304 46.86 -40.20 34.89
N ALA A 305 46.12 -39.18 34.49
CA ALA A 305 46.63 -37.81 34.47
C ALA A 305 47.06 -37.35 35.87
N LEU A 306 46.24 -37.60 36.90
CA LEU A 306 46.59 -37.29 38.30
C LEU A 306 47.79 -38.11 38.79
N GLU A 307 47.89 -39.39 38.40
CA GLU A 307 49.02 -40.26 38.74
C GLU A 307 50.34 -39.75 38.13
N PHE A 308 50.34 -39.35 36.85
CA PHE A 308 51.51 -38.72 36.22
C PHE A 308 51.79 -37.34 36.80
N ASN A 309 50.76 -36.57 37.18
CA ASN A 309 50.91 -35.27 37.83
C ASN A 309 51.59 -35.40 39.20
N GLY A 310 51.20 -36.40 40.01
CA GLY A 310 51.82 -36.66 41.33
C GLY A 310 53.29 -37.08 41.26
N ARG A 311 53.81 -37.42 40.07
CA ARG A 311 55.23 -37.73 39.83
C ARG A 311 56.04 -36.52 39.35
N ILE A 312 55.40 -35.36 39.19
CA ILE A 312 56.06 -34.09 38.88
C ILE A 312 56.57 -33.50 40.19
N VAL A 313 57.90 -33.42 40.33
CA VAL A 313 58.56 -32.92 41.55
C VAL A 313 58.71 -31.39 41.53
N ASP A 314 58.75 -30.81 40.34
CA ASP A 314 58.86 -29.36 40.13
C ASP A 314 57.46 -28.73 40.01
N SER A 315 57.07 -27.93 41.01
CA SER A 315 55.75 -27.28 41.03
C SER A 315 55.51 -26.37 39.82
N ALA A 316 56.57 -25.86 39.18
CA ALA A 316 56.47 -25.05 37.96
C ALA A 316 56.06 -25.87 36.72
N GLN A 317 56.16 -27.20 36.78
CA GLN A 317 55.79 -28.11 35.68
C GLN A 317 54.37 -28.67 35.81
N ILE A 318 53.68 -28.43 36.94
CA ILE A 318 52.30 -28.85 37.16
C ILE A 318 51.37 -28.00 36.27
N PRO A 319 50.57 -28.62 35.38
CA PRO A 319 49.64 -27.90 34.50
C PRO A 319 48.33 -27.57 35.23
N LEU A 320 48.42 -26.76 36.30
CA LEU A 320 47.29 -26.48 37.20
C LEU A 320 46.09 -25.84 36.47
N LYS A 321 46.36 -24.93 35.53
CA LYS A 321 45.31 -24.26 34.74
C LYS A 321 44.53 -25.27 33.89
N GLU A 322 45.23 -26.20 33.26
CA GLU A 322 44.65 -27.26 32.47
C GLU A 322 43.87 -28.24 33.37
N ILE A 323 44.36 -28.58 34.56
CA ILE A 323 43.65 -29.45 35.52
C ILE A 323 42.33 -28.82 35.97
N ILE A 324 42.35 -27.54 36.38
CA ILE A 324 41.14 -26.81 36.79
C ILE A 324 40.15 -26.76 35.63
N HIS A 325 40.60 -26.37 34.43
CA HIS A 325 39.77 -26.29 33.24
C HIS A 325 39.11 -27.64 32.90
N SER A 326 39.89 -28.72 32.83
CA SER A 326 39.36 -30.06 32.59
C SER A 326 38.40 -30.49 33.70
N GLY A 327 38.66 -30.12 34.95
CA GLY A 327 37.77 -30.35 36.09
C GLY A 327 36.36 -29.80 35.88
N ILE A 328 36.30 -28.54 35.48
CA ILE A 328 35.03 -27.85 35.19
C ILE A 328 34.33 -28.49 33.99
N VAL A 329 35.05 -28.67 32.88
CA VAL A 329 34.49 -29.20 31.63
C VAL A 329 33.92 -30.61 31.84
N ILE A 330 34.60 -31.43 32.63
CA ILE A 330 34.16 -32.81 32.90
C ILE A 330 32.93 -32.78 33.80
N ALA A 331 32.93 -32.01 34.90
CA ALA A 331 31.77 -31.92 35.78
C ALA A 331 30.51 -31.39 35.06
N GLU A 332 30.65 -30.39 34.19
CA GLU A 332 29.54 -29.90 33.37
C GLU A 332 29.01 -30.97 32.39
N LYS A 333 29.88 -31.84 31.87
CA LYS A 333 29.49 -32.91 30.93
C LYS A 333 28.91 -34.15 31.62
N THR A 334 29.43 -34.53 32.78
CA THR A 334 29.04 -35.76 33.48
C THR A 334 27.97 -35.53 34.54
N GLY A 335 27.77 -34.29 34.98
CA GLY A 335 26.94 -33.95 36.14
C GLY A 335 27.53 -34.42 37.48
N ASP A 336 28.79 -34.86 37.49
CA ASP A 336 29.45 -35.42 38.69
C ASP A 336 30.43 -34.40 39.29
N ALA A 337 30.13 -33.95 40.51
CA ALA A 337 30.94 -33.01 41.26
C ALA A 337 32.22 -33.63 41.86
N GLN A 338 32.36 -34.95 41.90
CA GLN A 338 33.46 -35.62 42.63
C GLN A 338 34.85 -35.15 42.21
N PHE A 339 35.07 -34.96 40.91
CA PHE A 339 36.36 -34.53 40.40
C PHE A 339 36.66 -33.06 40.76
N LEU A 340 35.65 -32.18 40.69
CA LEU A 340 35.79 -30.79 41.14
C LEU A 340 36.11 -30.73 42.64
N MET A 341 35.38 -31.50 43.46
CA MET A 341 35.59 -31.55 44.90
C MET A 341 36.98 -32.10 45.26
N ALA A 342 37.48 -33.11 44.52
CA ALA A 342 38.82 -33.67 44.72
C ALA A 342 39.96 -32.70 44.34
N ILE A 343 39.72 -31.76 43.44
CA ILE A 343 40.71 -30.74 43.04
C ILE A 343 40.79 -29.60 44.06
N ILE A 344 39.82 -29.44 44.97
CA ILE A 344 39.80 -28.34 45.94
C ILE A 344 41.05 -28.36 46.83
N GLU A 345 41.48 -29.52 47.34
CA GLU A 345 42.71 -29.63 48.14
C GLU A 345 43.97 -29.22 47.35
N LEU A 346 44.01 -29.55 46.05
CA LEU A 346 45.10 -29.15 45.15
C LEU A 346 45.12 -27.63 44.91
N VAL A 347 43.94 -27.00 44.90
CA VAL A 347 43.79 -25.54 44.80
C VAL A 347 44.22 -24.87 46.10
N ASP A 348 43.84 -25.42 47.25
CA ASP A 348 44.26 -24.94 48.57
C ASP A 348 45.79 -25.00 48.76
N ASP A 349 46.44 -26.05 48.25
CA ASP A 349 47.89 -26.28 48.40
C ASP A 349 48.77 -25.44 47.46
N ILE A 350 48.32 -25.16 46.22
CA ILE A 350 49.16 -24.57 45.16
C ILE A 350 48.80 -23.10 44.86
N CYS A 351 47.52 -22.73 44.93
CA CYS A 351 47.10 -21.39 44.55
C CYS A 351 47.37 -20.37 45.67
N ASP A 352 47.73 -19.16 45.29
CA ASP A 352 47.64 -18.02 46.20
C ASP A 352 46.16 -17.66 46.47
N ARG A 353 45.91 -16.91 47.54
CA ARG A 353 44.54 -16.55 47.96
C ARG A 353 43.71 -15.90 46.84
N ALA A 354 44.35 -15.11 45.97
CA ALA A 354 43.68 -14.44 44.85
C ALA A 354 43.25 -15.40 43.74
N THR A 355 44.09 -16.37 43.37
CA THR A 355 43.76 -17.39 42.36
C THR A 355 42.76 -18.43 42.90
N GLY A 356 42.85 -18.74 44.20
CA GLY A 356 41.88 -19.59 44.90
C GLY A 356 40.46 -19.02 44.86
N LEU A 357 40.29 -17.73 45.13
CA LEU A 357 39.00 -17.05 45.05
C LEU A 357 38.28 -17.24 43.70
N HIS A 358 38.98 -16.94 42.60
CA HIS A 358 38.41 -17.06 41.26
C HIS A 358 38.02 -18.51 40.96
N THR A 359 38.80 -19.47 41.47
CA THR A 359 38.54 -20.89 41.28
C THR A 359 37.30 -21.33 42.08
N TYR A 360 37.15 -20.90 43.34
CA TYR A 360 35.97 -21.19 44.15
C TYR A 360 34.69 -20.60 43.58
N LEU A 361 34.72 -19.36 43.09
CA LEU A 361 33.57 -18.75 42.41
C LEU A 361 33.16 -19.52 41.15
N HIS A 362 34.14 -20.00 40.38
CA HIS A 362 33.85 -20.79 39.20
C HIS A 362 33.26 -22.16 39.57
N PHE A 363 33.78 -22.80 40.62
CA PHE A 363 33.25 -24.06 41.15
C PHE A 363 31.83 -23.89 41.68
N THR A 364 31.53 -22.87 42.48
CA THR A 364 30.16 -22.57 42.96
C THR A 364 29.20 -22.44 41.79
N ASN A 365 29.56 -21.67 40.75
CA ASN A 365 28.70 -21.50 39.57
C ASN A 365 28.50 -22.80 38.79
N THR A 366 29.54 -23.62 38.62
CA THR A 366 29.42 -24.92 37.97
C THR A 366 28.56 -25.88 38.78
N LEU A 367 28.72 -25.91 40.12
CA LEU A 367 27.91 -26.74 41.02
C LEU A 367 26.42 -26.36 40.97
N LEU A 368 26.11 -25.06 40.94
CA LEU A 368 24.72 -24.60 40.75
C LEU A 368 24.14 -25.04 39.40
N ARG A 369 24.93 -25.00 38.33
CA ARG A 369 24.47 -25.44 36.99
C ARG A 369 24.17 -26.93 36.93
N ILE A 370 24.93 -27.76 37.63
CA ILE A 370 24.69 -29.21 37.67
C ILE A 370 23.66 -29.64 38.73
N GLY A 371 23.12 -28.69 39.51
CA GLY A 371 22.06 -28.94 40.49
C GLY A 371 22.52 -29.29 41.91
N GLU A 372 23.83 -29.23 42.18
CA GLU A 372 24.44 -29.55 43.48
C GLU A 372 24.40 -28.35 44.44
N PHE A 373 23.20 -27.98 44.86
CA PHE A 373 22.92 -26.77 45.66
C PHE A 373 23.68 -26.72 46.99
N TYR A 374 23.71 -27.80 47.76
CA TYR A 374 24.38 -27.82 49.06
C TYR A 374 25.91 -27.75 48.93
N SER A 375 26.50 -28.43 47.95
CA SER A 375 27.93 -28.34 47.66
C SER A 375 28.30 -26.94 47.14
N ALA A 376 27.43 -26.29 46.37
CA ALA A 376 27.64 -24.92 45.94
C ALA A 376 27.70 -23.94 47.14
N ILE A 377 26.82 -24.10 48.13
CA ILE A 377 26.87 -23.32 49.39
C ILE A 377 28.16 -23.61 50.16
N GLU A 378 28.59 -24.88 50.22
CA GLU A 378 29.83 -25.25 50.91
C GLU A 378 31.08 -24.63 50.26
N VAL A 379 31.18 -24.71 48.94
CA VAL A 379 32.29 -24.10 48.19
C VAL A 379 32.24 -22.57 48.27
N PHE A 380 31.04 -21.98 48.23
CA PHE A 380 30.86 -20.54 48.40
C PHE A 380 31.30 -20.07 49.79
N GLY A 381 31.06 -20.86 50.84
CA GLY A 381 31.48 -20.55 52.22
C GLY A 381 33.00 -20.46 52.43
N ARG A 382 33.82 -20.89 51.46
CA ARG A 382 35.29 -20.73 51.48
C ARG A 382 35.75 -19.36 50.94
N ILE A 383 34.82 -18.56 50.43
CA ILE A 383 35.07 -17.20 49.93
C ILE A 383 35.05 -16.24 51.14
N PHE A 384 36.22 -15.89 51.66
CA PHE A 384 36.34 -14.93 52.76
C PHE A 384 36.22 -13.49 52.25
N PRO A 385 35.39 -12.62 52.85
CA PRO A 385 35.22 -11.24 52.41
C PRO A 385 36.37 -10.34 52.91
N ILE A 386 37.45 -10.19 52.14
CA ILE A 386 38.41 -9.08 52.32
C ILE A 386 38.84 -8.57 50.94
N ASP A 387 38.41 -7.34 50.62
CA ASP A 387 38.84 -6.43 49.53
C ASP A 387 39.06 -7.04 48.13
N TYR A 388 38.02 -7.05 47.27
CA TYR A 388 38.06 -7.76 45.98
C TYR A 388 37.93 -6.92 44.69
N PRO A 389 38.82 -7.15 43.69
CA PRO A 389 38.66 -6.73 42.30
C PRO A 389 37.63 -7.55 41.47
N TYR A 390 37.00 -8.59 42.04
CA TYR A 390 36.03 -9.50 41.36
C TYR A 390 34.58 -9.38 41.87
N ARG A 391 34.22 -8.21 42.41
CA ARG A 391 32.96 -7.92 43.10
C ARG A 391 31.69 -8.34 42.35
N SER A 392 31.60 -8.03 41.06
CA SER A 392 30.43 -8.36 40.23
C SER A 392 30.15 -9.87 40.13
N GLN A 393 31.19 -10.71 40.13
CA GLN A 393 31.04 -12.16 39.97
C GLN A 393 30.54 -12.83 41.26
N ILE A 394 30.89 -12.25 42.41
CA ILE A 394 30.37 -12.67 43.72
C ILE A 394 28.88 -12.32 43.77
N ASP A 395 28.52 -11.08 43.44
CA ASP A 395 27.13 -10.62 43.44
C ASP A 395 26.25 -11.48 42.51
N ASP A 396 26.73 -11.83 41.30
CA ASP A 396 26.02 -12.72 40.38
C ASP A 396 25.79 -14.12 40.97
N SER A 397 26.78 -14.65 41.68
CA SER A 397 26.71 -16.00 42.28
C SER A 397 25.76 -16.03 43.47
N VAL A 398 25.75 -14.97 44.29
CA VAL A 398 24.81 -14.78 45.39
C VAL A 398 23.39 -14.66 44.86
N VAL A 399 23.16 -13.85 43.82
CA VAL A 399 21.84 -13.73 43.19
C VAL A 399 21.34 -15.10 42.71
N ARG A 400 22.18 -15.90 42.05
CA ARG A 400 21.80 -17.27 41.64
C ARG A 400 21.46 -18.17 42.82
N LEU A 401 22.24 -18.13 43.89
CA LEU A 401 21.95 -18.87 45.12
C LEU A 401 20.58 -18.47 45.68
N LEU A 402 20.30 -17.17 45.80
CA LEU A 402 19.02 -16.65 46.29
C LEU A 402 17.83 -17.12 45.45
N LYS A 403 17.97 -17.12 44.11
CA LYS A 403 16.91 -17.63 43.22
C LYS A 403 16.64 -19.12 43.41
N GLU A 404 17.69 -19.93 43.48
CA GLU A 404 17.56 -21.37 43.74
C GLU A 404 16.99 -21.66 45.14
N GLY A 405 17.34 -20.84 46.14
CA GLY A 405 16.75 -20.96 47.48
C GLY A 405 15.27 -20.62 47.55
N VAL A 406 14.80 -19.68 46.73
CA VAL A 406 13.35 -19.39 46.61
C VAL A 406 12.62 -20.58 45.99
N ILE A 407 13.17 -21.18 44.92
CA ILE A 407 12.57 -22.34 44.24
C ILE A 407 12.53 -23.58 45.15
N ARG A 408 13.41 -23.64 46.15
CA ARG A 408 13.47 -24.74 47.12
C ARG A 408 12.77 -24.42 48.45
N ASP A 409 12.17 -23.23 48.58
CA ASP A 409 11.59 -22.70 49.84
C ASP A 409 12.58 -22.68 51.03
N GLU A 410 13.89 -22.53 50.76
CA GLU A 410 14.98 -22.55 51.76
C GLU A 410 15.61 -21.15 51.97
N VAL A 411 14.80 -20.09 51.91
CA VAL A 411 15.28 -18.69 52.07
C VAL A 411 15.99 -18.48 53.42
N ASP A 412 15.54 -19.14 54.48
CA ASP A 412 16.16 -19.07 55.82
C ASP A 412 17.60 -19.64 55.85
N LEU A 413 17.86 -20.71 55.08
CA LEU A 413 19.19 -21.32 54.98
C LEU A 413 20.20 -20.35 54.35
N LEU A 414 19.78 -19.65 53.29
CA LEU A 414 20.61 -18.66 52.60
C LEU A 414 20.79 -17.39 53.42
N SER A 415 19.77 -16.96 54.15
CA SER A 415 19.89 -15.88 55.14
C SER A 415 20.98 -16.21 56.16
N GLY A 416 20.98 -17.42 56.71
CA GLY A 416 21.93 -17.86 57.73
C GLY A 416 23.35 -18.16 57.24
N LYS A 417 23.53 -18.68 56.01
CA LYS A 417 24.85 -19.13 55.51
C LYS A 417 25.50 -18.25 54.44
N VAL A 418 24.72 -17.47 53.69
CA VAL A 418 25.21 -16.68 52.55
C VAL A 418 25.09 -15.19 52.86
N LEU A 419 23.90 -14.70 53.19
CA LEU A 419 23.68 -13.26 53.45
C LEU A 419 24.33 -12.78 54.74
N SER A 420 24.39 -13.62 55.78
CA SER A 420 25.04 -13.30 57.07
C SER A 420 26.55 -13.05 56.98
N GLN A 421 27.19 -13.52 55.91
CA GLN A 421 28.62 -13.40 55.65
C GLN A 421 28.97 -12.16 54.81
N MET A 422 27.96 -11.40 54.36
CA MET A 422 28.11 -10.24 53.47
C MET A 422 27.93 -8.92 54.20
N GLU A 423 28.47 -7.83 53.63
CA GLU A 423 28.14 -6.47 54.06
C GLU A 423 26.67 -6.15 53.75
N SER A 424 26.01 -5.40 54.65
CA SER A 424 24.57 -5.13 54.57
C SER A 424 24.15 -4.48 53.24
N SER A 425 24.94 -3.53 52.73
CA SER A 425 24.66 -2.86 51.45
C SER A 425 24.64 -3.81 50.25
N HIS A 426 25.41 -4.90 50.28
CA HIS A 426 25.48 -5.85 49.17
C HIS A 426 24.41 -6.92 49.29
N ALA A 427 24.08 -7.32 50.53
CA ALA A 427 22.91 -8.15 50.78
C ALA A 427 21.64 -7.47 50.24
N GLU A 428 21.49 -6.16 50.49
CA GLU A 428 20.37 -5.35 49.94
C GLU A 428 20.30 -5.40 48.41
N ILE A 429 21.41 -5.14 47.71
CA ILE A 429 21.48 -5.15 46.24
C ILE A 429 21.19 -6.55 45.69
N ALA A 430 21.75 -7.59 46.31
CA ALA A 430 21.56 -8.97 45.89
C ALA A 430 20.11 -9.43 46.08
N ILE A 431 19.45 -9.06 47.19
CA ILE A 431 18.03 -9.34 47.43
C ILE A 431 17.17 -8.64 46.38
N TYR A 432 17.37 -7.34 46.15
CA TYR A 432 16.60 -6.59 45.14
C TYR A 432 16.75 -7.23 43.76
N ARG A 433 17.98 -7.53 43.35
CA ARG A 433 18.27 -8.11 42.04
C ARG A 433 17.73 -9.53 41.89
N ALA A 434 17.81 -10.36 42.93
CA ALA A 434 17.26 -11.71 42.90
C ALA A 434 15.74 -11.69 42.75
N VAL A 435 15.05 -10.86 43.54
CA VAL A 435 13.58 -10.70 43.45
C VAL A 435 13.17 -10.11 42.10
N PHE A 436 13.91 -9.13 41.58
CA PHE A 436 13.68 -8.57 40.25
C PHE A 436 13.82 -9.63 39.14
N GLU A 437 14.93 -10.37 39.11
CA GLU A 437 15.19 -11.41 38.10
C GLU A 437 14.20 -12.57 38.23
N LEU A 438 13.76 -12.93 39.45
CA LEU A 438 12.69 -13.92 39.67
C LEU A 438 11.38 -13.48 39.01
N CYS A 439 10.91 -12.27 39.32
CA CYS A 439 9.66 -11.74 38.77
C CYS A 439 9.72 -11.52 37.25
N LYS A 440 10.91 -11.33 36.69
CA LYS A 440 11.12 -11.04 35.27
C LYS A 440 11.30 -12.30 34.40
N ASP A 441 12.16 -13.20 34.85
CA ASP A 441 12.72 -14.24 33.99
C ASP A 441 12.11 -15.64 34.25
N HIS A 442 11.41 -15.83 35.38
CA HIS A 442 10.82 -17.13 35.72
C HIS A 442 9.37 -17.30 35.24
N PRO A 443 8.96 -18.53 34.88
CA PRO A 443 7.57 -18.82 34.53
C PRO A 443 6.62 -18.51 35.69
N PHE A 444 5.44 -17.95 35.37
CA PHE A 444 4.47 -17.55 36.38
C PHE A 444 4.02 -18.71 37.29
N GLY A 445 3.91 -19.94 36.77
CA GLY A 445 3.54 -21.11 37.58
C GLY A 445 4.48 -21.37 38.77
N VAL A 446 5.79 -21.18 38.57
CA VAL A 446 6.81 -21.34 39.63
C VAL A 446 6.66 -20.22 40.66
N LEU A 447 6.41 -18.99 40.21
CA LEU A 447 6.20 -17.84 41.10
C LEU A 447 4.91 -17.95 41.91
N THR A 448 3.86 -18.55 41.34
CA THR A 448 2.61 -18.81 42.07
C THR A 448 2.78 -19.88 43.14
N GLU A 449 3.52 -20.95 42.84
CA GLU A 449 3.83 -22.04 43.77
C GLU A 449 4.68 -21.56 44.96
N HIS A 450 5.70 -20.75 44.69
CA HIS A 450 6.66 -20.24 45.69
C HIS A 450 6.41 -18.79 46.12
N SER A 451 5.17 -18.31 46.01
CA SER A 451 4.80 -16.92 46.32
C SER A 451 5.16 -16.48 47.74
N ALA A 452 5.06 -17.39 48.72
CA ALA A 452 5.45 -17.14 50.09
C ALA A 452 6.97 -16.96 50.26
N ALA A 453 7.79 -17.74 49.56
CA ALA A 453 9.25 -17.63 49.60
C ALA A 453 9.75 -16.36 48.90
N VAL A 454 9.11 -15.93 47.80
CA VAL A 454 9.38 -14.64 47.16
C VAL A 454 9.12 -13.49 48.12
N LYS A 455 7.99 -13.51 48.85
CA LYS A 455 7.68 -12.52 49.89
C LYS A 455 8.68 -12.56 51.04
N ALA A 456 9.02 -13.76 51.52
CA ALA A 456 10.01 -13.93 52.58
C ALA A 456 11.36 -13.31 52.20
N LEU A 457 11.83 -13.52 50.96
CA LEU A 457 13.06 -12.91 50.46
C LEU A 457 12.93 -11.38 50.32
N ALA A 458 11.81 -10.88 49.77
CA ALA A 458 11.57 -9.43 49.64
C ALA A 458 11.50 -8.70 50.99
N ASN A 459 10.98 -9.37 52.03
CA ASN A 459 10.88 -8.85 53.39
C ASN A 459 12.23 -8.73 54.10
N LEU A 460 13.28 -9.41 53.61
CA LEU A 460 14.65 -9.23 54.11
C LEU A 460 15.27 -7.90 53.63
N HIS A 461 14.65 -7.21 52.66
CA HIS A 461 15.12 -5.93 52.15
C HIS A 461 14.64 -4.75 53.04
N PRO A 462 15.48 -3.76 53.37
CA PRO A 462 15.09 -2.60 54.21
C PRO A 462 13.98 -1.72 53.62
N ARG A 463 13.75 -1.80 52.30
CA ARG A 463 12.63 -1.16 51.58
C ARG A 463 11.68 -2.20 50.99
N SER A 464 11.21 -3.14 51.82
CA SER A 464 10.34 -4.24 51.41
C SER A 464 9.08 -3.75 50.68
N ASP A 465 8.39 -2.74 51.21
CA ASP A 465 7.16 -2.17 50.62
C ASP A 465 7.35 -1.68 49.18
N HIS A 466 8.46 -0.97 48.91
CA HIS A 466 8.80 -0.52 47.56
C HIS A 466 9.20 -1.67 46.64
N LEU A 467 9.95 -2.65 47.15
CA LEU A 467 10.35 -3.82 46.38
C LEU A 467 9.13 -4.65 45.97
N VAL A 468 8.16 -4.84 46.88
CA VAL A 468 6.89 -5.53 46.59
C VAL A 468 6.07 -4.77 45.54
N CYS A 469 6.03 -3.42 45.59
CA CYS A 469 5.41 -2.62 44.53
C CYS A 469 6.08 -2.82 43.16
N ASP A 470 7.42 -2.83 43.12
CA ASP A 470 8.18 -3.10 41.90
C ASP A 470 7.90 -4.50 41.36
N CYS A 471 7.78 -5.51 42.24
CA CYS A 471 7.40 -6.87 41.85
C CYS A 471 6.05 -6.89 41.14
N ILE A 472 5.02 -6.27 41.73
CA ILE A 472 3.68 -6.19 41.15
C ILE A 472 3.76 -5.54 39.76
N ARG A 473 4.50 -4.43 39.62
CA ARG A 473 4.68 -3.76 38.33
C ARG A 473 5.36 -4.65 37.29
N ILE A 474 6.47 -5.30 37.65
CA ILE A 474 7.22 -6.18 36.73
C ILE A 474 6.35 -7.35 36.29
N LEU A 475 5.64 -8.00 37.20
CA LEU A 475 4.75 -9.12 36.87
C LEU A 475 3.63 -8.68 35.91
N ILE A 476 3.05 -7.50 36.13
CA ILE A 476 2.06 -6.92 35.21
C ILE A 476 2.68 -6.66 33.83
N GLU A 477 3.85 -6.04 33.76
CA GLU A 477 4.56 -5.74 32.49
C GLU A 477 4.88 -7.01 31.69
N HIS A 478 5.11 -8.15 32.35
CA HIS A 478 5.38 -9.43 31.70
C HIS A 478 4.11 -10.24 31.40
N GLY A 479 2.92 -9.72 31.71
CA GLY A 479 1.64 -10.31 31.33
C GLY A 479 1.00 -11.24 32.36
N PHE A 480 1.38 -11.17 33.64
CA PHE A 480 0.83 -12.04 34.70
C PHE A 480 -0.71 -12.03 34.73
N LEU A 481 -1.32 -10.85 34.67
CA LEU A 481 -2.78 -10.66 34.74
C LEU A 481 -3.57 -11.27 33.56
N THR A 482 -2.90 -11.64 32.47
CA THR A 482 -3.56 -12.28 31.32
C THR A 482 -3.72 -13.78 31.47
N SER A 483 -2.88 -14.42 32.30
CA SER A 483 -2.74 -15.87 32.38
C SER A 483 -2.96 -16.44 33.77
N GLN A 484 -2.90 -15.61 34.81
CA GLN A 484 -3.00 -16.02 36.22
C GLN A 484 -4.07 -15.21 36.98
N ASP A 485 -4.44 -15.69 38.17
CA ASP A 485 -5.42 -15.04 39.04
C ASP A 485 -4.87 -13.72 39.61
N PRO A 486 -5.54 -12.57 39.39
CA PRO A 486 -5.19 -11.29 40.01
C PRO A 486 -5.10 -11.35 41.54
N GLY A 487 -5.78 -12.31 42.19
CA GLY A 487 -5.75 -12.51 43.64
C GLY A 487 -4.32 -12.64 44.20
N ILE A 488 -3.41 -13.27 43.47
CA ILE A 488 -2.02 -13.44 43.91
C ILE A 488 -1.30 -12.08 43.99
N LEU A 489 -1.55 -11.16 43.06
CA LEU A 489 -0.97 -9.81 43.14
C LEU A 489 -1.61 -8.97 44.26
N ILE A 490 -2.88 -9.22 44.59
CA ILE A 490 -3.53 -8.63 45.76
C ILE A 490 -2.86 -9.15 47.04
N ASP A 491 -2.61 -10.45 47.15
CA ASP A 491 -1.90 -11.02 48.30
C ASP A 491 -0.49 -10.43 48.44
N PHE A 492 0.19 -10.09 47.32
CA PHE A 492 1.45 -9.35 47.35
C PHE A 492 1.23 -7.92 47.87
N ALA A 493 0.21 -7.21 47.38
CA ALA A 493 -0.12 -5.87 47.85
C ALA A 493 -0.49 -5.83 49.34
N GLU A 494 -1.15 -6.86 49.87
CA GLU A 494 -1.46 -6.99 51.31
C GLU A 494 -0.21 -7.06 52.19
N GLY A 495 0.93 -7.52 51.64
CA GLY A 495 2.22 -7.54 52.34
C GLY A 495 2.87 -6.17 52.52
N ILE A 496 2.33 -5.11 51.90
CA ILE A 496 2.82 -3.74 52.00
C ILE A 496 2.29 -3.10 53.28
N THR A 497 3.19 -2.61 54.13
CA THR A 497 2.81 -1.98 55.41
C THR A 497 2.30 -0.54 55.27
N ASP A 498 2.85 0.24 54.33
CA ASP A 498 2.37 1.58 54.00
C ASP A 498 1.04 1.53 53.24
N LEU A 499 -0.02 2.03 53.89
CA LEU A 499 -1.37 2.09 53.33
C LEU A 499 -1.43 2.79 51.96
N THR A 500 -0.68 3.88 51.78
CA THR A 500 -0.73 4.67 50.54
C THR A 500 -0.09 3.93 49.37
N LEU A 501 1.02 3.21 49.61
CA LEU A 501 1.67 2.38 48.62
C LEU A 501 0.83 1.14 48.29
N ARG A 502 0.17 0.56 49.29
CA ARG A 502 -0.76 -0.56 49.12
C ARG A 502 -1.94 -0.18 48.22
N GLU A 503 -2.61 0.93 48.51
CA GLU A 503 -3.73 1.42 47.70
C GLU A 503 -3.31 1.73 46.26
N ARG A 504 -2.12 2.31 46.08
CA ARG A 504 -1.55 2.58 44.76
C ARG A 504 -1.22 1.29 43.99
N ALA A 505 -0.71 0.26 44.66
CA ALA A 505 -0.43 -1.04 44.06
C ALA A 505 -1.73 -1.71 43.59
N VAL A 506 -2.78 -1.72 44.42
CA VAL A 506 -4.10 -2.25 44.06
C VAL A 506 -4.73 -1.46 42.90
N SER A 507 -4.65 -0.12 42.93
CA SER A 507 -5.11 0.72 41.82
C SER A 507 -4.37 0.41 40.50
N THR A 508 -3.07 0.15 40.58
CA THR A 508 -2.26 -0.25 39.41
C THR A 508 -2.70 -1.60 38.84
N ILE A 509 -3.02 -2.58 39.70
CA ILE A 509 -3.58 -3.88 39.29
C ILE A 509 -4.92 -3.67 38.57
N ILE A 510 -5.83 -2.91 39.17
CA ILE A 510 -7.16 -2.61 38.60
C ILE A 510 -7.06 -1.95 37.23
N LYS A 511 -6.19 -0.93 37.08
CA LYS A 511 -5.99 -0.22 35.82
C LYS A 511 -5.53 -1.14 34.69
N ASN A 512 -4.56 -2.02 34.96
CA ASN A 512 -4.04 -2.95 33.96
C ASN A 512 -5.05 -4.06 33.63
N LEU A 513 -5.76 -4.59 34.64
CA LEU A 513 -6.83 -5.56 34.43
C LEU A 513 -7.96 -4.98 33.54
N THR A 514 -8.27 -3.70 33.75
CA THR A 514 -9.24 -2.96 32.94
C THR A 514 -8.77 -2.82 31.49
N SER A 515 -7.50 -2.46 31.27
CA SER A 515 -6.93 -2.37 29.92
C SER A 515 -7.01 -3.70 29.17
N ILE A 516 -6.63 -4.79 29.85
CA ILE A 516 -6.73 -6.16 29.31
C ILE A 516 -8.18 -6.50 28.95
N GLY A 517 -9.15 -6.16 29.79
CA GLY A 517 -10.57 -6.37 29.52
C GLY A 517 -11.06 -5.67 28.25
N VAL A 518 -10.57 -4.45 27.96
CA VAL A 518 -10.90 -3.72 26.73
C VAL A 518 -10.19 -4.29 25.50
N GLU A 519 -8.94 -4.74 25.64
CA GLU A 519 -8.18 -5.38 24.57
C GLU A 519 -8.80 -6.73 24.17
N GLN A 520 -9.15 -7.56 25.15
CA GLN A 520 -9.75 -8.88 24.94
C GLN A 520 -11.27 -8.86 24.78
N SER A 521 -11.90 -7.68 24.84
CA SER A 521 -13.35 -7.49 24.77
C SER A 521 -14.16 -8.33 25.78
N SER A 522 -13.62 -8.51 26.99
CA SER A 522 -14.21 -9.39 28.00
C SER A 522 -14.77 -8.60 29.19
N ARG A 523 -16.06 -8.82 29.46
CA ARG A 523 -16.78 -8.19 30.58
C ARG A 523 -16.33 -8.71 31.94
N ASP A 524 -15.83 -9.94 31.98
CA ASP A 524 -15.41 -10.60 33.23
C ASP A 524 -14.23 -9.88 33.87
N PHE A 525 -13.26 -9.43 33.06
CA PHE A 525 -12.11 -8.67 33.55
C PHE A 525 -12.52 -7.31 34.13
N LEU A 526 -13.47 -6.63 33.50
CA LEU A 526 -14.01 -5.36 34.02
C LEU A 526 -14.80 -5.57 35.31
N GLN A 527 -15.61 -6.63 35.41
CA GLN A 527 -16.33 -6.97 36.64
C GLN A 527 -15.37 -7.32 37.79
N ARG A 528 -14.30 -8.07 37.50
CA ARG A 528 -13.24 -8.35 38.48
C ARG A 528 -12.53 -7.07 38.90
N ALA A 529 -12.22 -6.15 37.98
CA ALA A 529 -11.62 -4.86 38.29
C ALA A 529 -12.50 -4.01 39.22
N ILE A 530 -13.83 -4.00 39.01
CA ILE A 530 -14.80 -3.37 39.92
C ILE A 530 -14.76 -4.06 41.29
N GLY A 531 -14.80 -5.39 41.35
CA GLY A 531 -14.75 -6.13 42.61
C GLY A 531 -13.47 -5.87 43.40
N LEU A 532 -12.31 -5.80 42.72
CA LEU A 532 -11.02 -5.49 43.34
C LEU A 532 -10.92 -4.06 43.89
N SER A 533 -11.73 -3.11 43.39
CA SER A 533 -11.76 -1.75 43.95
C SER A 533 -12.21 -1.71 45.42
N CYS A 534 -12.92 -2.74 45.89
CA CYS A 534 -13.30 -2.88 47.29
C CYS A 534 -12.09 -3.05 48.23
N ASN A 535 -10.95 -3.49 47.71
CA ASN A 535 -9.70 -3.65 48.49
C ASN A 535 -8.94 -2.33 48.69
N ILE A 536 -9.39 -1.22 48.09
CA ILE A 536 -8.87 0.13 48.35
C ILE A 536 -9.70 0.73 49.48
N GLU A 537 -9.10 1.07 50.62
CA GLU A 537 -9.82 1.62 51.79
C GLU A 537 -10.22 3.09 51.58
N GLY A 538 -9.34 3.89 50.97
CA GLY A 538 -9.53 5.31 50.68
C GLY A 538 -10.56 5.59 49.59
N GLN A 539 -11.57 6.41 49.93
CA GLN A 539 -12.67 6.77 49.04
C GLN A 539 -12.23 7.52 47.77
N HIS A 540 -11.22 8.39 47.88
CA HIS A 540 -10.69 9.16 46.74
C HIS A 540 -10.00 8.24 45.72
N THR A 541 -9.05 7.42 46.16
CA THR A 541 -8.30 6.48 45.32
C THR A 541 -9.19 5.39 44.74
N ARG A 542 -10.23 4.97 45.49
CA ARG A 542 -11.26 4.06 44.99
C ARG A 542 -12.09 4.69 43.88
N SER A 543 -12.52 5.95 44.05
CA SER A 543 -13.26 6.69 43.02
C SER A 543 -12.42 6.91 41.76
N GLU A 544 -11.13 7.21 41.90
CA GLU A 544 -10.20 7.34 40.77
C GLU A 544 -10.04 6.01 40.01
N ALA A 545 -9.86 4.89 40.72
CA ALA A 545 -9.75 3.58 40.12
C ALA A 545 -11.03 3.17 39.37
N LEU A 546 -12.20 3.38 39.99
CA LEU A 546 -13.51 3.11 39.37
C LEU A 546 -13.80 4.02 38.18
N PHE A 547 -13.40 5.30 38.23
CA PHE A 547 -13.49 6.21 37.08
C PHE A 547 -12.73 5.66 35.87
N ASN A 548 -11.50 5.18 36.06
CA ASN A 548 -10.70 4.57 34.99
C ASN A 548 -11.37 3.32 34.42
N VAL A 549 -12.02 2.51 35.28
CA VAL A 549 -12.82 1.36 34.83
C VAL A 549 -13.99 1.81 33.95
N ILE A 550 -14.74 2.83 34.36
CA ILE A 550 -15.90 3.36 33.61
C ILE A 550 -15.46 3.96 32.28
N GLU A 551 -14.35 4.71 32.24
CA GLU A 551 -13.81 5.25 30.99
C GLU A 551 -13.50 4.11 30.00
N ALA A 552 -12.76 3.11 30.44
CA ALA A 552 -12.40 1.97 29.60
C ALA A 552 -13.61 1.12 29.19
N ALA A 553 -14.56 0.91 30.10
CA ALA A 553 -15.76 0.15 29.83
C ALA A 553 -16.73 0.89 28.89
N SER A 554 -16.72 2.22 28.88
CA SER A 554 -17.46 3.02 27.88
C SER A 554 -16.91 2.80 26.47
N LEU A 555 -15.60 2.65 26.31
CA LEU A 555 -14.97 2.30 25.03
C LEU A 555 -15.33 0.89 24.58
N LEU A 556 -15.38 -0.06 25.52
CA LEU A 556 -15.81 -1.43 25.23
C LEU A 556 -17.28 -1.48 24.81
N ALA A 557 -18.16 -0.74 25.48
CA ALA A 557 -19.58 -0.69 25.15
C ALA A 557 -19.81 -0.23 23.70
N VAL A 558 -19.03 0.76 23.25
CA VAL A 558 -19.02 1.21 21.86
C VAL A 558 -18.53 0.11 20.90
N LYS A 559 -17.43 -0.58 21.23
CA LYS A 559 -16.91 -1.69 20.40
C LYS A 559 -17.88 -2.87 20.27
N GLN A 560 -18.70 -3.11 21.30
CA GLN A 560 -19.68 -4.21 21.34
C GLN A 560 -21.08 -3.78 20.91
N SER A 561 -21.26 -2.53 20.51
CA SER A 561 -22.55 -1.95 20.16
C SER A 561 -23.62 -2.14 21.25
N ASP A 562 -23.24 -2.03 22.53
CA ASP A 562 -24.13 -2.19 23.70
C ASP A 562 -24.44 -0.84 24.37
N LEU A 563 -25.53 -0.20 23.93
CA LEU A 563 -26.01 1.06 24.53
C LEU A 563 -26.53 0.85 25.95
N ASP A 564 -27.10 -0.32 26.28
CA ASP A 564 -27.62 -0.60 27.62
C ASP A 564 -26.51 -0.68 28.68
N LEU A 565 -25.30 -1.06 28.27
CA LEU A 565 -24.13 -1.00 29.13
C LEU A 565 -23.76 0.45 29.49
N LEU A 566 -23.80 1.38 28.53
CA LEU A 566 -23.60 2.82 28.79
C LEU A 566 -24.68 3.38 29.71
N ARG A 567 -25.95 2.98 29.53
CA ARG A 567 -27.07 3.35 30.42
C ARG A 567 -26.83 2.88 31.86
N ARG A 568 -26.40 1.62 32.04
CA ARG A 568 -26.11 1.05 33.37
C ARG A 568 -24.92 1.73 34.06
N MET A 569 -23.89 2.09 33.30
CA MET A 569 -22.74 2.83 33.85
C MET A 569 -23.13 4.18 34.45
N LYS A 570 -24.13 4.88 33.90
CA LYS A 570 -24.64 6.12 34.50
C LYS A 570 -25.09 5.89 35.95
N VAL A 571 -25.78 4.78 36.20
CA VAL A 571 -26.29 4.43 37.55
C VAL A 571 -25.15 4.08 38.50
N TRP A 572 -24.10 3.40 38.01
CA TRP A 572 -22.90 3.11 38.81
C TRP A 572 -22.12 4.37 39.15
N SER A 573 -21.94 5.28 38.19
CA SER A 573 -21.22 6.53 38.38
C SER A 573 -21.84 7.42 39.46
N THR A 574 -23.17 7.47 39.56
CA THR A 574 -23.85 8.29 40.57
C THR A 574 -23.89 7.64 41.96
N SER A 575 -23.66 6.33 42.07
CA SER A 575 -23.76 5.58 43.33
C SER A 575 -22.41 5.21 43.96
N LEU A 576 -21.37 4.99 43.15
CA LEU A 576 -20.08 4.47 43.61
C LEU A 576 -18.96 5.52 43.66
N LEU A 577 -19.10 6.65 42.97
CA LEU A 577 -18.06 7.67 42.84
C LEU A 577 -18.36 8.91 43.69
N ASP A 578 -17.29 9.57 44.15
CA ASP A 578 -17.38 10.93 44.67
C ASP A 578 -17.87 11.92 43.60
N LYS A 579 -18.51 13.02 44.02
CA LYS A 579 -19.19 13.97 43.12
C LYS A 579 -18.32 14.46 41.96
N GLU A 580 -17.05 14.76 42.20
CA GLU A 580 -16.11 15.26 41.17
C GLU A 580 -15.83 14.20 40.09
N TYR A 581 -15.61 12.95 40.50
CA TYR A 581 -15.39 11.82 39.58
C TYR A 581 -16.69 11.37 38.90
N ALA A 582 -17.84 11.47 39.57
CA ALA A 582 -19.15 11.15 39.01
C ALA A 582 -19.49 12.05 37.81
N VAL A 583 -19.28 13.37 37.94
CA VAL A 583 -19.50 14.34 36.84
C VAL A 583 -18.59 14.03 35.65
N SER A 584 -17.31 13.76 35.92
CA SER A 584 -16.33 13.40 34.88
C SER A 584 -16.70 12.07 34.20
N ALA A 585 -17.14 11.07 34.96
CA ALA A 585 -17.54 9.76 34.44
C ALA A 585 -18.77 9.87 33.54
N ILE A 586 -19.77 10.67 33.93
CA ILE A 586 -20.95 10.97 33.10
C ILE A 586 -20.51 11.63 31.78
N GLY A 587 -19.55 12.56 31.83
CA GLY A 587 -18.98 13.17 30.62
C GLY A 587 -18.34 12.14 29.68
N LYS A 588 -17.65 11.12 30.21
CA LYS A 588 -17.10 10.01 29.40
C LYS A 588 -18.18 9.09 28.83
N ILE A 589 -19.25 8.83 29.59
CA ILE A 589 -20.40 8.05 29.11
C ILE A 589 -21.08 8.76 27.94
N ILE A 590 -21.31 10.08 28.03
CA ILE A 590 -21.84 10.89 26.92
C ILE A 590 -20.95 10.80 25.68
N GLN A 591 -19.62 10.88 25.84
CA GLN A 591 -18.68 10.70 24.73
C GLN A 591 -18.76 9.29 24.13
N GLY A 592 -18.98 8.26 24.96
CA GLY A 592 -19.26 6.89 24.53
C GLY A 592 -20.54 6.82 23.68
N MET A 593 -21.63 7.43 24.15
CA MET A 593 -22.91 7.48 23.40
C MET A 593 -22.78 8.21 22.07
N ILE A 594 -22.01 9.31 22.02
CA ILE A 594 -21.71 10.01 20.76
C ILE A 594 -20.97 9.09 19.78
N ARG A 595 -19.96 8.34 20.25
CA ARG A 595 -19.22 7.40 19.39
C ARG A 595 -20.08 6.24 18.93
N TYR A 596 -20.93 5.71 19.81
CA TYR A 596 -21.92 4.70 19.46
C TYR A 596 -22.85 5.20 18.36
N ALA A 597 -23.40 6.42 18.51
CA ALA A 597 -24.28 7.04 17.53
C ALA A 597 -23.64 7.18 16.15
N LEU A 598 -22.34 7.52 16.08
CA LEU A 598 -21.60 7.60 14.82
C LEU A 598 -21.39 6.24 14.15
N ILE A 599 -21.07 5.21 14.93
CA ILE A 599 -20.76 3.87 14.42
C ILE A 599 -22.03 3.14 13.98
N GLU A 600 -23.07 3.17 14.81
CA GLU A 600 -24.36 2.51 14.55
C GLU A 600 -25.36 3.40 13.78
N LYS A 601 -24.97 4.64 13.46
CA LYS A 601 -25.80 5.64 12.75
C LYS A 601 -27.15 5.86 13.45
N ALA A 602 -27.10 5.88 14.78
CA ALA A 602 -28.25 5.81 15.67
C ALA A 602 -28.54 7.17 16.33
N PRO A 603 -29.45 8.01 15.79
CA PRO A 603 -29.71 9.33 16.36
C PRO A 603 -30.34 9.29 17.75
N TYR A 604 -31.07 8.21 18.10
CA TYR A 604 -31.66 8.04 19.43
C TYR A 604 -30.60 7.96 20.55
N ALA A 605 -29.38 7.52 20.25
CA ALA A 605 -28.29 7.52 21.24
C ALA A 605 -27.82 8.95 21.57
N LEU A 606 -27.95 9.89 20.63
CA LEU A 606 -27.72 11.32 20.87
C LEU A 606 -28.88 11.95 21.65
N ASP A 607 -30.12 11.50 21.42
CA ASP A 607 -31.29 11.93 22.21
C ASP A 607 -31.07 11.59 23.70
N GLU A 608 -30.57 10.38 23.99
CA GLU A 608 -30.21 9.98 25.36
C GLU A 608 -29.01 10.75 25.92
N ALA A 609 -27.96 10.96 25.12
CA ALA A 609 -26.83 11.78 25.54
C ALA A 609 -27.28 13.21 25.94
N THR A 610 -28.24 13.78 25.21
CA THR A 610 -28.84 15.09 25.50
C THR A 610 -29.61 15.07 26.82
N GLN A 611 -30.40 14.03 27.08
CA GLN A 611 -31.10 13.87 28.37
C GLN A 611 -30.13 13.72 29.55
N ILE A 612 -29.01 13.00 29.37
CA ILE A 612 -27.99 12.85 30.41
C ILE A 612 -27.25 14.18 30.63
N LEU A 613 -27.01 14.95 29.59
CA LEU A 613 -26.33 16.24 29.67
C LEU A 613 -27.04 17.22 30.62
N GLU A 614 -28.37 17.19 30.70
CA GLU A 614 -29.16 18.01 31.63
C GLU A 614 -28.85 17.73 33.11
N THR A 615 -28.33 16.53 33.42
CA THR A 615 -27.98 16.12 34.78
C THR A 615 -26.61 16.61 35.26
N ILE A 616 -25.80 17.22 34.38
CA ILE A 616 -24.45 17.72 34.73
C ILE A 616 -24.53 19.15 35.25
N ASP A 617 -24.26 19.38 36.53
CA ASP A 617 -24.34 20.72 37.14
C ASP A 617 -23.24 21.70 36.67
N ASP A 618 -22.11 21.21 36.16
CA ASP A 618 -21.01 22.04 35.66
C ASP A 618 -21.36 22.71 34.31
N PRO A 619 -21.50 24.06 34.26
CA PRO A 619 -21.91 24.76 33.04
C PRO A 619 -20.85 24.71 31.93
N SER A 620 -19.55 24.61 32.27
CA SER A 620 -18.46 24.58 31.29
C SER A 620 -18.44 23.24 30.56
N LEU A 621 -18.44 22.14 31.32
CA LEU A 621 -18.50 20.79 30.77
C LEU A 621 -19.80 20.55 30.00
N ARG A 622 -20.93 21.07 30.52
CA ARG A 622 -22.22 20.99 29.84
C ARG A 622 -22.18 21.69 28.47
N HIS A 623 -21.58 22.87 28.39
CA HIS A 623 -21.43 23.60 27.13
C HIS A 623 -20.56 22.83 26.12
N GLN A 624 -19.39 22.35 26.55
CA GLN A 624 -18.47 21.60 25.70
C GLN A 624 -19.11 20.32 25.13
N LEU A 625 -19.84 19.57 25.95
CA LEU A 625 -20.52 18.34 25.52
C LEU A 625 -21.71 18.66 24.61
N MET A 626 -22.44 19.76 24.85
CA MET A 626 -23.53 20.20 23.98
C MET A 626 -23.04 20.47 22.55
N GLU A 627 -21.92 21.20 22.39
CA GLU A 627 -21.35 21.47 21.07
C GLU A 627 -20.98 20.18 20.34
N ARG A 628 -20.39 19.21 21.05
CA ARG A 628 -20.07 17.90 20.49
C ARG A 628 -21.32 17.13 20.11
N ILE A 629 -22.41 17.18 20.89
CA ILE A 629 -23.66 16.52 20.55
C ILE A 629 -24.25 17.11 19.26
N ILE A 630 -24.32 18.44 19.15
CA ILE A 630 -24.82 19.15 17.96
C ILE A 630 -24.03 18.73 16.70
N GLU A 631 -22.70 18.78 16.79
CA GLU A 631 -21.83 18.38 15.69
C GLU A 631 -22.09 16.94 15.23
N ASN A 632 -22.33 16.04 16.19
CA ASN A 632 -22.54 14.62 15.87
C ASN A 632 -23.96 14.31 15.42
N TYR A 633 -24.98 15.08 15.79
CA TYR A 633 -26.29 15.00 15.15
C TYR A 633 -26.19 15.28 13.66
N ILE A 634 -25.42 16.32 13.28
CA ILE A 634 -25.18 16.67 11.87
C ILE A 634 -24.44 15.53 11.16
N ARG A 635 -23.33 15.04 11.75
CA ARG A 635 -22.55 13.93 11.15
C ARG A 635 -23.37 12.64 11.00
N VAL A 636 -24.16 12.26 12.01
CA VAL A 636 -25.05 11.09 11.93
C VAL A 636 -26.10 11.30 10.83
N GLY A 637 -26.73 12.47 10.75
CA GLY A 637 -27.66 12.80 9.68
C GLY A 637 -27.02 12.71 8.28
N CYS A 638 -25.79 13.20 8.13
CA CYS A 638 -25.04 13.07 6.87
C CYS A 638 -24.79 11.60 6.52
N LEU A 639 -24.37 10.77 7.48
CA LEU A 639 -24.15 9.34 7.26
C LEU A 639 -25.44 8.59 6.89
N THR A 640 -26.59 8.99 7.44
CA THR A 640 -27.90 8.43 7.07
C THR A 640 -28.27 8.79 5.64
N LEU A 641 -28.06 10.04 5.23
CA LEU A 641 -28.32 10.48 3.85
C LEU A 641 -27.39 9.80 2.82
N GLU A 642 -26.12 9.55 3.14
CA GLU A 642 -25.23 8.82 2.23
C GLU A 642 -25.73 7.40 1.90
N GLU A 643 -26.32 6.69 2.87
CA GLU A 643 -26.82 5.33 2.67
C GLU A 643 -28.18 5.27 1.99
N ALA A 644 -29.05 6.25 2.23
CA ALA A 644 -30.39 6.30 1.64
C ALA A 644 -30.36 6.26 0.10
N GLY A 645 -29.30 6.80 -0.53
CA GLY A 645 -29.10 6.73 -1.98
C GLY A 645 -28.84 5.32 -2.54
N THR A 646 -28.61 4.32 -1.67
CA THR A 646 -28.27 2.93 -2.07
C THR A 646 -29.39 1.91 -1.85
N ILE A 647 -30.45 2.25 -1.11
CA ILE A 647 -31.53 1.32 -0.72
C ILE A 647 -32.86 1.86 -1.24
N SER A 648 -33.57 1.07 -2.06
CA SER A 648 -34.84 1.46 -2.66
C SER A 648 -35.98 1.65 -1.64
N ASP A 649 -36.66 2.79 -1.76
CA ASP A 649 -38.11 3.03 -1.59
C ASP A 649 -38.81 2.82 -0.23
N THR A 650 -38.12 2.73 0.91
CA THR A 650 -38.82 2.50 2.20
C THR A 650 -38.41 3.34 3.42
N SER A 651 -37.48 4.29 3.32
CA SER A 651 -37.18 5.19 4.45
C SER A 651 -38.10 6.42 4.47
N ASP A 652 -38.61 6.75 5.65
CA ASP A 652 -39.32 8.01 5.88
C ASP A 652 -38.31 9.17 5.84
N PHE A 653 -38.31 9.94 4.75
CA PHE A 653 -37.46 11.11 4.55
C PHE A 653 -37.46 12.08 5.74
N ILE A 654 -38.57 12.18 6.49
CA ILE A 654 -38.64 13.03 7.67
C ILE A 654 -37.73 12.53 8.80
N GLU A 655 -37.61 11.21 8.98
CA GLU A 655 -36.70 10.64 9.97
C GLU A 655 -35.23 10.79 9.54
N GLU A 656 -34.92 10.80 8.25
CA GLU A 656 -33.55 11.08 7.74
C GLU A 656 -33.12 12.52 8.03
N ILE A 657 -34.04 13.48 7.95
CA ILE A 657 -33.76 14.90 8.18
C ILE A 657 -33.86 15.27 9.68
N ARG A 658 -34.48 14.43 10.51
CA ARG A 658 -34.68 14.66 11.95
C ARG A 658 -33.38 15.04 12.70
N PRO A 659 -32.22 14.39 12.50
CA PRO A 659 -30.99 14.75 13.21
C PRO A 659 -30.58 16.22 12.99
N PHE A 660 -30.72 16.74 11.78
CA PHE A 660 -30.40 18.14 11.47
C PHE A 660 -31.35 19.12 12.18
N ARG A 661 -32.64 18.79 12.26
CA ARG A 661 -33.63 19.60 13.00
C ARG A 661 -33.35 19.62 14.49
N GLN A 662 -32.90 18.50 15.07
CA GLN A 662 -32.48 18.43 16.48
C GLN A 662 -31.20 19.23 16.73
N ALA A 663 -30.20 19.12 15.85
CA ALA A 663 -29.00 19.95 15.92
C ALA A 663 -29.34 21.45 15.90
N LEU A 664 -30.23 21.85 14.99
CA LEU A 664 -30.66 23.25 14.86
C LEU A 664 -31.47 23.72 16.10
N SER A 665 -32.33 22.87 16.66
CA SER A 665 -33.10 23.21 17.86
C SER A 665 -32.18 23.47 19.07
N LEU A 666 -31.15 22.63 19.25
CA LEU A 666 -30.14 22.77 20.29
C LEU A 666 -29.26 24.01 20.08
N LEU A 667 -28.91 24.33 18.83
CA LEU A 667 -28.19 25.57 18.49
C LEU A 667 -28.99 26.82 18.88
N LYS A 668 -30.30 26.85 18.59
CA LYS A 668 -31.19 27.96 18.93
C LYS A 668 -31.39 28.13 20.44
N GLN A 669 -31.31 27.05 21.21
CA GLN A 669 -31.40 27.08 22.68
C GLN A 669 -30.11 27.61 23.34
N SER A 670 -29.00 27.70 22.61
CA SER A 670 -27.73 28.18 23.18
C SER A 670 -27.79 29.68 23.54
N GLN A 671 -27.28 30.04 24.74
CA GLN A 671 -27.48 31.36 25.35
C GLN A 671 -26.74 32.52 24.64
N GLN A 672 -25.89 32.26 23.65
CA GLN A 672 -25.05 33.27 22.99
C GLN A 672 -25.50 33.52 21.55
N LYS A 673 -26.52 34.37 21.38
CA LYS A 673 -27.07 34.75 20.05
C LYS A 673 -26.02 35.25 19.06
N GLN A 674 -24.94 35.89 19.53
CA GLN A 674 -23.88 36.45 18.68
C GLN A 674 -22.99 35.40 17.99
N LEU A 675 -23.00 34.13 18.45
CA LEU A 675 -22.18 33.05 17.85
C LEU A 675 -23.00 32.06 17.03
N VAL A 676 -24.32 32.24 16.93
CA VAL A 676 -25.20 31.28 16.24
C VAL A 676 -24.86 31.21 14.75
N SER A 677 -24.59 32.34 14.08
CA SER A 677 -24.22 32.33 12.66
C SER A 677 -22.89 31.62 12.39
N LEU A 678 -21.89 31.81 13.25
CA LEU A 678 -20.61 31.10 13.18
C LEU A 678 -20.77 29.58 13.38
N LYS A 679 -21.65 29.17 14.30
CA LYS A 679 -21.93 27.74 14.54
C LYS A 679 -22.75 27.11 13.42
N ILE A 680 -23.66 27.87 12.81
CA ILE A 680 -24.36 27.47 11.60
C ILE A 680 -23.37 27.30 10.44
N ALA A 681 -22.43 28.22 10.28
CA ALA A 681 -21.37 28.12 9.26
C ALA A 681 -20.54 26.83 9.43
N SER A 682 -20.09 26.51 10.66
CA SER A 682 -19.38 25.26 10.92
C SER A 682 -20.23 24.01 10.69
N SER A 683 -21.55 24.11 10.93
CA SER A 683 -22.49 23.02 10.65
C SER A 683 -22.60 22.77 9.13
N ILE A 684 -22.70 23.85 8.36
CA ILE A 684 -22.71 23.81 6.88
C ILE A 684 -21.37 23.26 6.35
N ASP A 685 -20.23 23.64 6.93
CA ASP A 685 -18.92 23.09 6.56
C ASP A 685 -18.88 21.56 6.66
N ILE A 686 -19.43 21.02 7.76
CA ILE A 686 -19.52 19.58 7.96
C ILE A 686 -20.41 18.97 6.87
N ILE A 687 -21.60 19.54 6.62
CA ILE A 687 -22.53 18.99 5.62
C ILE A 687 -21.90 18.98 4.22
N LEU A 688 -21.26 20.08 3.82
CA LEU A 688 -20.56 20.17 2.52
C LEU A 688 -19.46 19.11 2.39
N GLN A 689 -18.71 18.84 3.45
CA GLN A 689 -17.67 17.80 3.44
C GLN A 689 -18.18 16.39 3.10
N TYR A 690 -19.42 16.07 3.49
CA TYR A 690 -20.07 14.80 3.14
C TYR A 690 -20.75 14.89 1.77
N ALA A 691 -21.41 16.01 1.47
CA ALA A 691 -22.05 16.24 0.18
C ALA A 691 -21.07 16.11 -0.99
N ASP A 692 -19.85 16.67 -0.88
CA ASP A 692 -18.81 16.58 -1.91
C ASP A 692 -18.37 15.13 -2.24
N LYS A 693 -18.68 14.17 -1.37
CA LYS A 693 -18.32 12.74 -1.54
C LYS A 693 -19.49 11.87 -1.98
N SER A 694 -20.70 12.44 -2.09
CA SER A 694 -21.93 11.71 -2.33
C SER A 694 -22.65 12.26 -3.56
N THR A 695 -23.34 11.38 -4.30
CA THR A 695 -24.22 11.79 -5.41
C THR A 695 -25.65 12.07 -4.96
N ASN A 696 -25.94 12.00 -3.65
CA ASN A 696 -27.29 12.18 -3.14
C ASN A 696 -27.69 13.67 -3.09
N MET A 697 -28.68 14.06 -3.89
CA MET A 697 -29.19 15.44 -3.94
C MET A 697 -29.92 15.87 -2.65
N ASN A 698 -30.31 14.94 -1.77
CA ASN A 698 -31.02 15.26 -0.53
C ASN A 698 -30.19 16.12 0.44
N PHE A 699 -28.86 16.21 0.26
CA PHE A 699 -28.00 17.12 1.04
C PHE A 699 -28.37 18.60 0.89
N PHE A 700 -29.10 19.00 -0.16
CA PHE A 700 -29.59 20.37 -0.30
C PHE A 700 -30.56 20.77 0.82
N VAL A 701 -31.36 19.83 1.30
CA VAL A 701 -32.36 20.11 2.33
C VAL A 701 -31.73 20.58 3.65
N PRO A 702 -30.79 19.85 4.28
CA PRO A 702 -30.14 20.35 5.49
C PRO A 702 -29.31 21.62 5.22
N LEU A 703 -28.64 21.75 4.07
CA LEU A 703 -27.91 22.98 3.72
C LEU A 703 -28.83 24.21 3.73
N THR A 704 -30.03 24.09 3.14
CA THR A 704 -31.03 25.17 3.15
C THR A 704 -31.63 25.42 4.53
N ILE A 705 -31.91 24.35 5.30
CA ILE A 705 -32.40 24.46 6.68
C ILE A 705 -31.47 25.32 7.53
N PHE A 706 -30.15 25.10 7.42
CA PHE A 706 -29.16 25.85 8.19
C PHE A 706 -28.96 27.26 7.64
N SER A 707 -28.87 27.44 6.31
CA SER A 707 -28.56 28.74 5.71
C SER A 707 -29.66 29.78 5.93
N LEU A 708 -30.94 29.38 5.86
CA LEU A 708 -32.08 30.30 6.04
C LEU A 708 -32.21 30.83 7.47
N GLU A 709 -31.58 30.18 8.45
CA GLU A 709 -31.61 30.57 9.86
C GLU A 709 -30.59 31.68 10.18
N ILE A 710 -29.74 32.07 9.22
CA ILE A 710 -28.81 33.18 9.36
C ILE A 710 -29.59 34.50 9.27
N GLU A 711 -29.75 35.20 10.40
CA GLU A 711 -30.51 36.45 10.48
C GLU A 711 -29.91 37.59 9.63
N ASN A 712 -28.58 37.70 9.59
CA ASN A 712 -27.88 38.75 8.83
C ASN A 712 -27.90 38.46 7.31
N PRO A 713 -28.54 39.32 6.48
CA PRO A 713 -28.65 39.09 5.04
C PRO A 713 -27.29 38.97 4.33
N CYS A 714 -26.28 39.76 4.71
CA CYS A 714 -24.97 39.71 4.07
C CYS A 714 -24.24 38.39 4.36
N GLU A 715 -24.34 37.87 5.58
CA GLU A 715 -23.77 36.58 5.96
C GLU A 715 -24.51 35.43 5.27
N ARG A 716 -25.84 35.55 5.15
CA ARG A 716 -26.68 34.59 4.43
C ARG A 716 -26.32 34.53 2.95
N ASP A 717 -26.24 35.68 2.28
CA ASP A 717 -25.87 35.78 0.86
C ASP A 717 -24.49 35.13 0.62
N ALA A 718 -23.51 35.41 1.48
CA ALA A 718 -22.19 34.80 1.39
C ALA A 718 -22.25 33.28 1.59
N MET A 719 -23.05 32.79 2.54
CA MET A 719 -23.20 31.36 2.80
C MET A 719 -23.90 30.63 1.65
N ILE A 720 -25.00 31.20 1.14
CA ILE A 720 -25.76 30.67 0.01
C ILE A 720 -24.91 30.64 -1.26
N SER A 721 -24.15 31.71 -1.52
CA SER A 721 -23.20 31.76 -2.64
C SER A 721 -22.11 30.69 -2.51
N ARG A 722 -21.62 30.45 -1.29
CA ARG A 722 -20.62 29.41 -1.03
C ARG A 722 -21.20 28.02 -1.29
N ILE A 723 -22.42 27.74 -0.79
CA ILE A 723 -23.11 26.48 -1.04
C ILE A 723 -23.28 26.29 -2.55
N ALA A 724 -23.83 27.27 -3.26
CA ALA A 724 -24.03 27.21 -4.71
C ALA A 724 -22.72 27.00 -5.48
N SER A 725 -21.62 27.65 -5.08
CA SER A 725 -20.31 27.48 -5.73
C SER A 725 -19.72 26.07 -5.59
N GLY A 726 -20.06 25.36 -4.50
CA GLY A 726 -19.69 23.95 -4.32
C GLY A 726 -20.43 23.01 -5.28
N LEU A 727 -21.51 23.49 -5.91
CA LEU A 727 -22.39 22.73 -6.80
C LEU A 727 -22.08 23.04 -8.27
N ARG A 728 -20.81 23.29 -8.60
CA ARG A 728 -20.42 23.81 -9.90
C ARG A 728 -20.90 22.94 -11.08
N GLU A 729 -20.88 21.62 -10.90
CA GLU A 729 -21.37 20.64 -11.89
C GLU A 729 -22.89 20.72 -12.12
N ILE A 730 -23.66 21.17 -11.12
CA ILE A 730 -25.12 21.30 -11.16
C ILE A 730 -25.55 22.73 -11.56
N THR A 731 -24.73 23.74 -11.23
CA THR A 731 -25.00 25.15 -11.56
C THR A 731 -24.85 25.49 -13.03
N GLU A 732 -24.12 24.70 -13.82
CA GLU A 732 -24.07 24.85 -15.29
C GLU A 732 -25.41 24.53 -15.98
N LEU A 733 -26.38 23.97 -15.26
CA LEU A 733 -27.73 23.64 -15.76
C LEU A 733 -28.70 24.83 -15.75
N LEU A 734 -28.46 25.81 -14.89
CA LEU A 734 -29.24 27.03 -14.80
C LEU A 734 -28.34 28.13 -15.34
N ASP A 735 -28.71 28.75 -16.45
CA ASP A 735 -28.04 29.93 -17.02
C ASP A 735 -28.19 31.17 -16.10
N SER A 736 -28.25 30.96 -14.77
CA SER A 736 -28.48 31.92 -13.72
C SER A 736 -27.27 32.04 -12.81
N THR A 737 -26.93 33.29 -12.50
CA THR A 737 -25.92 33.65 -11.51
C THR A 737 -26.49 33.84 -10.11
N ASP A 738 -27.80 33.75 -9.91
CA ASP A 738 -28.43 33.93 -8.60
C ASP A 738 -28.42 32.62 -7.80
N SER A 739 -27.63 32.61 -6.71
CA SER A 739 -27.46 31.44 -5.85
C SER A 739 -28.74 31.02 -5.12
N TYR A 740 -29.70 31.93 -4.92
CA TYR A 740 -31.00 31.59 -4.33
C TYR A 740 -31.89 30.85 -5.33
N GLU A 741 -31.88 31.26 -6.61
CA GLU A 741 -32.60 30.57 -7.68
C GLU A 741 -32.10 29.14 -7.85
N ILE A 742 -30.77 28.97 -7.89
CA ILE A 742 -30.12 27.66 -7.99
C ILE A 742 -30.62 26.72 -6.90
N LEU A 743 -30.54 27.13 -5.63
CA LEU A 743 -30.95 26.26 -4.53
C LEU A 743 -32.45 26.00 -4.52
N SER A 744 -33.26 27.00 -4.86
CA SER A 744 -34.72 26.87 -4.95
C SER A 744 -35.10 25.82 -6.00
N TYR A 745 -34.53 25.94 -7.20
CA TYR A 745 -34.72 25.01 -8.30
C TYR A 745 -34.33 23.58 -7.93
N LEU A 746 -33.16 23.40 -7.28
CA LEU A 746 -32.70 22.08 -6.86
C LEU A 746 -33.60 21.43 -5.83
N LEU A 747 -34.08 22.19 -4.84
CA LEU A 747 -35.07 21.68 -3.89
C LEU A 747 -36.35 21.25 -4.58
N MET A 748 -36.83 22.03 -5.55
CA MET A 748 -38.07 21.76 -6.28
C MET A 748 -37.97 20.56 -7.22
N ARG A 749 -36.76 20.12 -7.57
CA ARG A 749 -36.51 18.93 -8.41
C ARG A 749 -36.25 17.64 -7.62
N LEU A 750 -36.14 17.71 -6.30
CA LEU A 750 -36.01 16.51 -5.48
C LEU A 750 -37.26 15.64 -5.64
N ASP A 751 -37.08 14.32 -5.70
CA ASP A 751 -38.20 13.36 -5.84
C ASP A 751 -39.25 13.53 -4.71
N GLN A 752 -38.79 13.98 -3.53
CA GLN A 752 -39.63 14.21 -2.36
C GLN A 752 -40.35 15.57 -2.37
N ALA A 753 -40.11 16.46 -3.35
CA ALA A 753 -40.77 17.76 -3.43
C ALA A 753 -42.30 17.63 -3.58
N GLY A 754 -42.75 16.58 -4.28
CA GLY A 754 -44.17 16.23 -4.43
C GLY A 754 -44.85 15.65 -3.17
N SER A 755 -44.10 15.37 -2.10
CA SER A 755 -44.66 14.75 -0.89
C SER A 755 -44.30 15.48 0.40
N SER A 756 -43.22 16.26 0.41
CA SER A 756 -42.66 16.91 1.60
C SER A 756 -43.03 18.39 1.69
N GLU A 757 -43.87 18.75 2.67
CA GLU A 757 -44.17 20.15 2.98
C GLU A 757 -42.93 20.93 3.45
N LEU A 758 -41.94 20.26 4.04
CA LEU A 758 -40.68 20.89 4.44
C LEU A 758 -39.95 21.48 3.22
N ILE A 759 -39.82 20.69 2.15
CA ILE A 759 -39.11 21.12 0.92
C ILE A 759 -39.81 22.31 0.29
N LEU A 760 -41.15 22.26 0.15
CA LEU A 760 -41.91 23.36 -0.44
C LEU A 760 -41.82 24.66 0.36
N ASN A 761 -41.80 24.59 1.69
CA ASN A 761 -41.63 25.78 2.53
C ASN A 761 -40.20 26.35 2.43
N LEU A 762 -39.18 25.50 2.31
CA LEU A 762 -37.80 25.95 2.07
C LEU A 762 -37.66 26.61 0.70
N ALA A 763 -38.23 26.02 -0.35
CA ALA A 763 -38.26 26.59 -1.70
C ALA A 763 -39.00 27.94 -1.73
N TYR A 764 -40.16 28.04 -1.07
CA TYR A 764 -40.87 29.32 -0.90
C TYR A 764 -39.97 30.39 -0.27
N SER A 765 -39.29 30.04 0.82
CA SER A 765 -38.42 30.95 1.56
C SER A 765 -37.22 31.40 0.73
N LEU A 766 -36.65 30.53 -0.10
CA LEU A 766 -35.55 30.87 -1.01
C LEU A 766 -36.03 31.78 -2.15
N ASN A 767 -37.17 31.47 -2.78
CA ASN A 767 -37.73 32.29 -3.85
C ASN A 767 -37.97 33.74 -3.37
N GLU A 768 -38.46 33.95 -2.15
CA GLU A 768 -38.63 35.29 -1.56
C GLU A 768 -37.32 36.11 -1.49
N GLN A 769 -36.15 35.45 -1.44
CA GLN A 769 -34.85 36.13 -1.38
C GLN A 769 -34.26 36.46 -2.76
N ILE A 770 -34.84 35.96 -3.85
CA ILE A 770 -34.36 36.21 -5.22
C ILE A 770 -34.52 37.70 -5.56
N ARG A 771 -33.44 38.31 -6.06
CA ARG A 771 -33.39 39.76 -6.31
C ARG A 771 -34.06 40.16 -7.63
N ASP A 772 -33.87 39.35 -8.68
CA ASP A 772 -34.54 39.60 -9.95
C ASP A 772 -36.04 39.28 -9.84
N VAL A 773 -36.86 40.29 -10.12
CA VAL A 773 -38.31 40.19 -9.92
C VAL A 773 -38.93 39.16 -10.86
N TYR A 774 -38.46 39.07 -12.11
CA TYR A 774 -39.01 38.11 -13.08
C TYR A 774 -38.67 36.68 -12.65
N THR A 775 -37.40 36.41 -12.36
CA THR A 775 -36.92 35.11 -11.86
C THR A 775 -37.68 34.67 -10.62
N ARG A 776 -37.85 35.58 -9.64
CA ARG A 776 -38.61 35.29 -8.42
C ARG A 776 -40.04 34.87 -8.73
N LEU A 777 -40.75 35.65 -9.56
CA LEU A 777 -42.15 35.40 -9.88
C LEU A 777 -42.34 34.12 -10.70
N SER A 778 -41.39 33.81 -11.60
CA SER A 778 -41.35 32.55 -12.37
C SER A 778 -41.12 31.34 -11.45
N GLY A 779 -40.15 31.44 -10.52
CA GLY A 779 -39.92 30.42 -9.49
C GLY A 779 -41.14 30.19 -8.60
N MET A 780 -41.88 31.27 -8.26
CA MET A 780 -43.15 31.18 -7.54
C MET A 780 -44.26 30.49 -8.36
N CYS A 781 -44.34 30.69 -9.68
CA CYS A 781 -45.27 29.95 -10.55
C CYS A 781 -44.95 28.45 -10.57
N THR A 782 -43.67 28.10 -10.68
CA THR A 782 -43.23 26.70 -10.64
C THR A 782 -43.56 26.07 -9.28
N LEU A 783 -43.42 26.82 -8.18
CA LEU A 783 -43.78 26.36 -6.84
C LEU A 783 -45.30 26.20 -6.67
N ALA A 784 -46.09 27.10 -7.26
CA ALA A 784 -47.55 27.00 -7.28
C ALA A 784 -48.01 25.75 -8.04
N ASP A 785 -47.36 25.40 -9.15
CA ASP A 785 -47.63 24.15 -9.87
C ASP A 785 -47.38 22.91 -8.99
N LEU A 786 -46.25 22.85 -8.27
CA LEU A 786 -45.98 21.78 -7.32
C LEU A 786 -47.03 21.71 -6.19
N TYR A 787 -47.49 22.85 -5.68
CA TYR A 787 -48.60 22.88 -4.71
C TYR A 787 -49.91 22.35 -5.31
N LEU A 788 -50.21 22.63 -6.58
CA LEU A 788 -51.37 22.07 -7.29
C LEU A 788 -51.26 20.56 -7.45
N GLN A 789 -50.08 20.06 -7.84
CA GLN A 789 -49.80 18.62 -7.95
C GLN A 789 -49.99 17.90 -6.60
N ASN A 790 -49.68 18.57 -5.49
CA ASN A 790 -49.84 18.05 -4.12
C ASN A 790 -51.26 18.24 -3.54
N GLY A 791 -52.22 18.68 -4.35
CA GLY A 791 -53.61 18.89 -3.93
C GLY A 791 -53.84 20.09 -3.00
N LYS A 792 -52.86 21.00 -2.87
CA LYS A 792 -52.95 22.21 -2.04
C LYS A 792 -53.34 23.44 -2.87
N ALA A 793 -54.51 23.37 -3.50
CA ALA A 793 -54.99 24.39 -4.44
C ALA A 793 -55.13 25.80 -3.83
N ASP A 794 -55.49 25.90 -2.55
CA ASP A 794 -55.65 27.20 -1.87
C ASP A 794 -54.32 27.98 -1.83
N ARG A 795 -53.22 27.32 -1.41
CA ARG A 795 -51.89 27.97 -1.35
C ARG A 795 -51.37 28.32 -2.74
N ALA A 796 -51.57 27.45 -3.72
CA ALA A 796 -51.20 27.76 -5.11
C ALA A 796 -51.97 28.97 -5.62
N GLY A 797 -53.27 29.05 -5.34
CA GLY A 797 -54.12 30.17 -5.72
C GLY A 797 -53.68 31.50 -5.10
N ASP A 798 -53.25 31.50 -3.83
CA ASP A 798 -52.71 32.70 -3.19
C ASP A 798 -51.39 33.15 -3.85
N ILE A 799 -50.46 32.23 -4.11
CA ILE A 799 -49.21 32.54 -4.82
C ILE A 799 -49.49 33.12 -6.22
N LEU A 800 -50.40 32.52 -6.98
CA LEU A 800 -50.72 32.99 -8.34
C LEU A 800 -51.38 34.38 -8.35
N LYS A 801 -52.21 34.70 -7.34
CA LYS A 801 -52.77 36.05 -7.17
C LYS A 801 -51.67 37.06 -6.87
N ASP A 802 -50.75 36.73 -5.99
CA ASP A 802 -49.62 37.59 -5.64
C ASP A 802 -48.73 37.83 -6.87
N VAL A 803 -48.41 36.78 -7.63
CA VAL A 803 -47.65 36.90 -8.89
C VAL A 803 -48.33 37.84 -9.87
N ARG A 804 -49.65 37.66 -10.10
CA ARG A 804 -50.42 38.54 -10.99
C ARG A 804 -50.44 39.99 -10.51
N SER A 805 -50.54 40.23 -9.21
CA SER A 805 -50.53 41.60 -8.69
C SER A 805 -49.17 42.31 -8.89
N LEU A 806 -48.08 41.54 -8.93
CA LEU A 806 -46.72 42.03 -9.06
C LEU A 806 -46.21 42.07 -10.51
N THR A 807 -46.93 41.50 -11.48
CA THR A 807 -46.50 41.54 -12.89
C THR A 807 -46.42 42.96 -13.46
N GLU A 808 -47.18 43.93 -12.95
CA GLU A 808 -47.08 45.33 -13.38
C GLU A 808 -45.75 45.99 -13.00
N ALA A 809 -45.03 45.44 -12.00
CA ALA A 809 -43.75 45.98 -11.53
C ALA A 809 -42.57 45.62 -12.45
N LEU A 810 -42.77 44.76 -13.45
CA LEU A 810 -41.73 44.33 -14.38
C LEU A 810 -41.44 45.39 -15.43
N SER A 811 -40.16 45.63 -15.69
CA SER A 811 -39.68 46.63 -16.64
C SER A 811 -39.85 46.20 -18.10
N SER A 812 -39.68 44.92 -18.41
CA SER A 812 -39.72 44.39 -19.78
C SER A 812 -41.12 43.88 -20.12
N VAL A 813 -41.64 44.22 -21.30
CA VAL A 813 -43.00 43.85 -21.70
C VAL A 813 -43.10 42.35 -21.97
N TYR A 814 -42.10 41.76 -22.64
CA TYR A 814 -42.09 40.31 -22.90
C TYR A 814 -42.20 39.46 -21.62
N GLN A 815 -41.52 39.85 -20.53
CA GLN A 815 -41.54 39.15 -19.24
C GLN A 815 -42.94 39.14 -18.62
N ARG A 816 -43.67 40.26 -18.74
CA ARG A 816 -45.05 40.37 -18.28
C ARG A 816 -45.96 39.41 -19.03
N VAL A 817 -45.82 39.37 -20.36
CA VAL A 817 -46.61 38.47 -21.21
C VAL A 817 -46.33 37.00 -20.87
N LEU A 818 -45.06 36.62 -20.69
CA LEU A 818 -44.68 35.25 -20.33
C LEU A 818 -45.30 34.82 -18.98
N LEU A 819 -45.19 35.64 -17.93
CA LEU A 819 -45.77 35.32 -16.62
C LEU A 819 -47.30 35.30 -16.65
N LEU A 820 -47.95 36.24 -17.34
CA LEU A 820 -49.41 36.22 -17.47
C LEU A 820 -49.90 34.98 -18.22
N ALA A 821 -49.17 34.55 -19.26
CA ALA A 821 -49.46 33.33 -20.00
C ALA A 821 -49.27 32.07 -19.12
N GLU A 822 -48.21 32.03 -18.31
CA GLU A 822 -47.94 30.95 -17.36
C GLU A 822 -49.01 30.88 -16.24
N VAL A 823 -49.33 32.02 -15.61
CA VAL A 823 -50.41 32.12 -14.61
C VAL A 823 -51.76 31.68 -15.20
N ALA A 824 -52.08 32.08 -16.44
CA ALA A 824 -53.28 31.61 -17.13
C ALA A 824 -53.29 30.08 -17.30
N THR A 825 -52.13 29.51 -17.61
CA THR A 825 -51.97 28.06 -17.79
C THR A 825 -52.19 27.31 -16.48
N LEU A 826 -51.69 27.83 -15.35
CA LEU A 826 -51.84 27.22 -14.03
C LEU A 826 -53.25 27.39 -13.46
N LEU A 827 -53.91 28.53 -13.72
CA LEU A 827 -55.26 28.81 -13.24
C LEU A 827 -56.36 28.05 -13.99
N VAL A 828 -56.09 27.51 -15.18
CA VAL A 828 -57.12 26.92 -16.05
C VAL A 828 -58.00 25.86 -15.36
N ARG A 829 -57.43 25.10 -14.42
CA ARG A 829 -58.14 24.02 -13.70
C ARG A 829 -58.85 24.50 -12.43
N SER A 830 -58.46 25.65 -11.88
CA SER A 830 -58.96 26.17 -10.60
C SER A 830 -59.90 27.36 -10.77
N ASP A 831 -59.59 28.29 -11.68
CA ASP A 831 -60.34 29.53 -11.94
C ASP A 831 -60.22 29.92 -13.43
N GLU A 832 -61.16 29.41 -14.23
CA GLU A 832 -61.18 29.60 -15.68
C GLU A 832 -61.37 31.08 -16.07
N GLU A 833 -62.19 31.83 -15.33
CA GLU A 833 -62.46 33.24 -15.63
C GLU A 833 -61.19 34.08 -15.47
N GLN A 834 -60.44 33.88 -14.38
CA GLN A 834 -59.16 34.55 -14.20
C GLN A 834 -58.11 34.09 -15.22
N ALA A 835 -58.10 32.82 -15.61
CA ALA A 835 -57.18 32.32 -16.62
C ALA A 835 -57.38 33.04 -17.98
N TYR A 836 -58.63 33.21 -18.44
CA TYR A 836 -58.92 33.97 -19.66
C TYR A 836 -58.67 35.48 -19.52
N ALA A 837 -58.84 36.04 -18.33
CA ALA A 837 -58.50 37.44 -18.06
C ALA A 837 -56.99 37.68 -18.20
N CYS A 838 -56.15 36.82 -17.60
CA CYS A 838 -54.70 36.85 -17.74
C CYS A 838 -54.27 36.68 -19.20
N LEU A 839 -54.86 35.73 -19.93
CA LEU A 839 -54.55 35.53 -21.35
C LEU A 839 -54.88 36.77 -22.19
N SER A 840 -56.04 37.39 -21.95
CA SER A 840 -56.46 38.58 -22.71
C SER A 840 -55.53 39.76 -22.44
N GLU A 841 -55.15 39.97 -21.18
CA GLU A 841 -54.17 40.98 -20.77
C GLU A 841 -52.80 40.74 -21.43
N ALA A 842 -52.36 39.48 -21.49
CA ALA A 842 -51.11 39.11 -22.14
C ALA A 842 -51.15 39.38 -23.66
N MET A 843 -52.28 39.14 -24.32
CA MET A 843 -52.47 39.44 -25.75
C MET A 843 -52.49 40.94 -26.04
N ASP A 844 -53.07 41.76 -25.16
CA ASP A 844 -53.11 43.22 -25.32
C ASP A 844 -51.71 43.87 -25.24
N LEU A 845 -50.77 43.21 -24.57
CA LEU A 845 -49.39 43.66 -24.43
C LEU A 845 -48.47 43.27 -25.61
N LEU A 846 -48.89 42.34 -26.48
CA LEU A 846 -48.10 41.86 -27.63
C LEU A 846 -47.51 42.98 -28.51
N PRO A 847 -48.23 44.07 -28.86
CA PRO A 847 -47.68 45.12 -29.71
C PRO A 847 -46.47 45.86 -29.12
N GLY A 848 -46.28 45.78 -27.80
CA GLY A 848 -45.17 46.41 -27.08
C GLY A 848 -43.97 45.50 -26.82
N VAL A 849 -44.00 44.25 -27.28
CA VAL A 849 -42.93 43.27 -27.06
C VAL A 849 -41.69 43.59 -27.90
N GLU A 850 -40.53 43.38 -27.31
CA GLU A 850 -39.23 43.61 -27.91
C GLU A 850 -39.02 42.68 -29.14
N PRO A 851 -38.52 43.19 -30.30
CA PRO A 851 -38.46 42.42 -31.54
C PRO A 851 -37.69 41.09 -31.47
N GLU A 852 -36.67 41.02 -30.62
CA GLU A 852 -35.83 39.83 -30.43
C GLU A 852 -36.55 38.72 -29.64
N LYS A 853 -37.59 39.07 -28.88
CA LYS A 853 -38.36 38.16 -28.01
C LYS A 853 -39.79 37.93 -28.49
N ASP A 854 -40.24 38.66 -29.51
CA ASP A 854 -41.59 38.59 -30.09
C ASP A 854 -42.00 37.15 -30.44
N SER A 855 -41.13 36.41 -31.12
CA SER A 855 -41.43 35.03 -31.51
C SER A 855 -41.63 34.09 -30.31
N LEU A 856 -40.69 34.10 -29.36
CA LEU A 856 -40.75 33.32 -28.12
C LEU A 856 -42.06 33.56 -27.35
N VAL A 857 -42.43 34.83 -27.19
CA VAL A 857 -43.64 35.23 -26.46
C VAL A 857 -44.90 34.73 -27.17
N ARG A 858 -44.93 34.81 -28.50
CA ARG A 858 -46.05 34.33 -29.31
C ARG A 858 -46.20 32.81 -29.24
N VAL A 859 -45.10 32.06 -29.30
CA VAL A 859 -45.13 30.60 -29.07
C VAL A 859 -45.70 30.29 -27.69
N GLN A 860 -45.20 30.94 -26.64
CA GLN A 860 -45.68 30.69 -25.28
C GLN A 860 -47.16 31.00 -25.12
N LEU A 861 -47.66 32.10 -25.69
CA LEU A 861 -49.08 32.41 -25.71
C LEU A 861 -49.90 31.35 -26.45
N VAL A 862 -49.41 30.85 -27.58
CA VAL A 862 -50.05 29.75 -28.31
C VAL A 862 -50.12 28.50 -27.44
N LEU A 863 -49.04 28.14 -26.75
CA LEU A 863 -49.02 27.00 -25.81
C LEU A 863 -50.03 27.19 -24.67
N SER A 864 -50.13 28.39 -24.10
CA SER A 864 -51.15 28.71 -23.08
C SER A 864 -52.57 28.60 -23.63
N ILE A 865 -52.85 29.10 -24.84
CA ILE A 865 -54.16 28.94 -25.51
C ILE A 865 -54.48 27.46 -25.77
N VAL A 866 -53.49 26.67 -26.19
CA VAL A 866 -53.63 25.22 -26.41
C VAL A 866 -54.00 24.52 -25.09
N SER A 867 -53.34 24.88 -23.98
CA SER A 867 -53.65 24.36 -22.64
C SER A 867 -55.07 24.73 -22.20
N LEU A 868 -55.46 26.00 -22.35
CA LEU A 868 -56.83 26.49 -22.11
C LEU A 868 -57.87 25.71 -22.91
N ASN A 869 -57.60 25.49 -24.21
CA ASN A 869 -58.50 24.78 -25.10
C ASN A 869 -58.60 23.27 -24.81
N SER A 870 -57.59 22.68 -24.16
CA SER A 870 -57.64 21.29 -23.73
C SER A 870 -58.68 21.07 -22.63
N THR A 871 -58.89 22.08 -21.77
CA THR A 871 -59.86 22.07 -20.67
C THR A 871 -61.24 22.52 -21.15
N ASN A 872 -61.31 23.61 -21.93
CA ASN A 872 -62.54 24.11 -22.54
C ASN A 872 -62.39 24.28 -24.06
N LYS A 873 -63.01 23.37 -24.83
CA LYS A 873 -62.95 23.35 -26.29
C LYS A 873 -63.80 24.50 -26.87
N ASN A 874 -63.19 25.67 -27.06
CA ASN A 874 -63.81 26.83 -27.68
C ASN A 874 -63.23 27.07 -29.09
N PRO A 875 -64.05 27.10 -30.14
CA PRO A 875 -63.57 27.40 -31.50
C PRO A 875 -62.89 28.77 -31.63
N GLU A 876 -63.19 29.75 -30.76
CA GLU A 876 -62.49 31.04 -30.74
C GLU A 876 -61.02 30.90 -30.33
N ASN A 877 -60.68 29.93 -29.49
CA ASN A 877 -59.28 29.69 -29.08
C ASN A 877 -58.42 29.29 -30.27
N ILE A 878 -58.99 28.48 -31.19
CA ILE A 878 -58.30 28.08 -32.43
C ILE A 878 -58.06 29.33 -33.31
N ALA A 879 -59.06 30.21 -33.43
CA ALA A 879 -58.93 31.44 -34.22
C ALA A 879 -57.87 32.39 -33.64
N ARG A 880 -57.85 32.59 -32.31
CA ARG A 880 -56.85 33.40 -31.60
C ARG A 880 -55.44 32.84 -31.76
N ALA A 881 -55.27 31.54 -31.55
CA ALA A 881 -53.97 30.89 -31.72
C ALA A 881 -53.44 31.03 -33.16
N MET A 882 -54.29 30.78 -34.16
CA MET A 882 -53.92 30.95 -35.58
C MET A 882 -53.56 32.40 -35.94
N GLN A 883 -54.22 33.38 -35.33
CA GLN A 883 -53.89 34.80 -35.53
C GLN A 883 -52.49 35.13 -34.98
N ILE A 884 -52.16 34.63 -33.78
CA ILE A 884 -50.84 34.85 -33.17
C ILE A 884 -49.74 34.17 -34.00
N VAL A 885 -49.97 32.94 -34.46
CA VAL A 885 -49.03 32.17 -35.28
C VAL A 885 -48.72 32.83 -36.61
N ALA A 886 -49.70 33.49 -37.25
CA ALA A 886 -49.50 34.15 -38.54
C ALA A 886 -48.44 35.27 -38.53
N GLU A 887 -48.10 35.81 -37.36
CA GLU A 887 -47.11 36.87 -37.19
C GLU A 887 -45.72 36.35 -36.78
N ILE A 888 -45.57 35.05 -36.49
CA ILE A 888 -44.28 34.43 -36.16
C ILE A 888 -43.40 34.37 -37.41
N ARG A 889 -42.15 34.87 -37.30
CA ARG A 889 -41.23 35.03 -38.44
C ARG A 889 -40.14 33.97 -38.53
N THR A 890 -39.77 33.38 -37.40
CA THR A 890 -38.77 32.31 -37.33
C THR A 890 -39.43 31.00 -37.76
N PRO A 891 -38.88 30.28 -38.76
CA PRO A 891 -39.47 29.04 -39.26
C PRO A 891 -39.69 27.99 -38.17
N GLU A 892 -38.72 27.86 -37.26
CA GLU A 892 -38.70 26.87 -36.18
C GLU A 892 -39.87 27.10 -35.22
N ASP A 893 -39.98 28.31 -34.66
CA ASP A 893 -41.05 28.70 -33.74
C ASP A 893 -42.43 28.68 -34.42
N TYR A 894 -42.50 29.04 -35.71
CA TYR A 894 -43.73 28.97 -36.49
C TYR A 894 -44.22 27.52 -36.60
N ILE A 895 -43.32 26.58 -36.88
CA ILE A 895 -43.63 25.16 -36.96
C ILE A 895 -44.01 24.61 -35.58
N GLU A 896 -43.28 24.97 -34.53
CA GLU A 896 -43.59 24.57 -33.15
C GLU A 896 -45.00 24.99 -32.74
N ALA A 897 -45.35 26.26 -33.00
CA ALA A 897 -46.68 26.77 -32.69
C ALA A 897 -47.78 26.09 -33.53
N LEU A 898 -47.52 25.79 -34.81
CA LEU A 898 -48.42 25.02 -35.67
C LEU A 898 -48.60 23.57 -35.18
N ILE A 899 -47.53 22.92 -34.74
CA ILE A 899 -47.55 21.59 -34.12
C ILE A 899 -48.42 21.62 -32.87
N ALA A 900 -48.26 22.63 -32.01
CA ALA A 900 -49.07 22.78 -30.80
C ALA A 900 -50.57 22.94 -31.12
N ILE A 901 -50.91 23.79 -32.11
CA ILE A 901 -52.30 23.99 -32.56
C ILE A 901 -52.89 22.73 -33.19
N SER A 902 -52.07 21.89 -33.85
CA SER A 902 -52.55 20.65 -34.47
C SER A 902 -53.27 19.73 -33.47
N ASN A 903 -52.88 19.79 -32.18
CA ASN A 903 -53.54 19.05 -31.11
C ASN A 903 -54.97 19.55 -30.84
N MET A 904 -55.23 20.86 -31.03
CA MET A 904 -56.56 21.47 -30.89
C MET A 904 -57.50 21.05 -32.02
N VAL A 905 -56.97 20.91 -33.24
CA VAL A 905 -57.75 20.63 -34.46
C VAL A 905 -57.68 19.17 -34.91
N ARG A 906 -57.14 18.26 -34.10
CA ARG A 906 -56.92 16.84 -34.46
C ARG A 906 -58.16 16.12 -35.00
N GLN A 907 -59.36 16.57 -34.64
CA GLN A 907 -60.64 16.01 -35.08
C GLN A 907 -61.20 16.67 -36.36
N ASP A 908 -60.55 17.70 -36.89
CA ASP A 908 -60.90 18.43 -38.12
C ASP A 908 -59.82 18.14 -39.20
N PRO A 909 -60.05 17.15 -40.09
CA PRO A 909 -59.07 16.71 -41.06
C PRO A 909 -58.65 17.81 -42.04
N VAL A 910 -59.57 18.75 -42.35
CA VAL A 910 -59.31 19.84 -43.30
C VAL A 910 -58.30 20.82 -42.70
N LYS A 911 -58.53 21.26 -41.46
CA LYS A 911 -57.59 22.15 -40.76
C LYS A 911 -56.26 21.47 -40.45
N CYS A 912 -56.28 20.19 -40.08
CA CYS A 912 -55.04 19.42 -39.95
C CYS A 912 -54.27 19.40 -41.26
N ARG A 913 -54.92 19.15 -42.40
CA ARG A 913 -54.26 19.19 -43.72
C ARG A 913 -53.66 20.56 -44.03
N GLU A 914 -54.37 21.65 -43.74
CA GLU A 914 -53.85 23.02 -43.92
C GLU A 914 -52.59 23.27 -43.08
N ILE A 915 -52.60 22.85 -41.82
CA ILE A 915 -51.43 22.95 -40.92
C ILE A 915 -50.27 22.11 -41.47
N LEU A 916 -50.51 20.85 -41.83
CA LEU A 916 -49.46 19.96 -42.37
C LEU A 916 -48.88 20.49 -43.68
N GLN A 917 -49.70 21.12 -44.53
CA GLN A 917 -49.25 21.78 -45.75
C GLN A 917 -48.36 22.99 -45.44
N ALA A 918 -48.75 23.83 -44.48
CA ALA A 918 -47.94 24.97 -44.04
C ALA A 918 -46.60 24.50 -43.46
N VAL A 919 -46.62 23.49 -42.59
CA VAL A 919 -45.42 22.85 -42.03
C VAL A 919 -44.52 22.28 -43.14
N ALA A 920 -45.10 21.60 -44.14
CA ALA A 920 -44.33 21.02 -45.26
C ALA A 920 -43.59 22.06 -46.11
N VAL A 921 -44.11 23.29 -46.17
CA VAL A 921 -43.48 24.43 -46.87
C VAL A 921 -42.42 25.08 -45.97
N SER A 922 -42.77 25.42 -44.73
CA SER A 922 -41.89 26.14 -43.80
C SER A 922 -40.70 25.30 -43.34
N ILE A 923 -40.82 23.97 -43.22
CA ILE A 923 -39.67 23.13 -42.82
C ILE A 923 -38.50 23.25 -43.80
N GLN A 924 -38.76 23.49 -45.09
CA GLN A 924 -37.70 23.64 -46.09
C GLN A 924 -36.85 24.90 -45.89
N THR A 925 -37.33 25.87 -45.11
CA THR A 925 -36.60 27.11 -44.83
C THR A 925 -35.69 27.01 -43.59
N ILE A 926 -35.79 25.92 -42.81
CA ILE A 926 -34.86 25.67 -41.68
C ILE A 926 -33.47 25.34 -42.26
N ALA A 927 -32.45 26.05 -41.76
CA ALA A 927 -31.09 25.92 -42.25
C ALA A 927 -30.43 24.59 -41.83
N SER A 928 -30.63 24.19 -40.56
CA SER A 928 -30.01 23.00 -39.97
C SER A 928 -30.65 21.69 -40.50
N PRO A 929 -29.87 20.79 -41.13
CA PRO A 929 -30.39 19.51 -41.62
C PRO A 929 -30.85 18.59 -40.48
N TYR A 930 -30.24 18.70 -39.30
CA TYR A 930 -30.65 17.98 -38.09
C TYR A 930 -32.04 18.43 -37.63
N GLU A 931 -32.23 19.73 -37.44
CA GLU A 931 -33.50 20.30 -36.94
C GLU A 931 -34.63 20.06 -37.92
N ARG A 932 -34.36 20.13 -39.23
CA ARG A 932 -35.31 19.71 -40.27
C ARG A 932 -35.73 18.27 -40.09
N ALA A 933 -34.78 17.35 -39.93
CA ALA A 933 -35.08 15.93 -39.79
C ALA A 933 -35.92 15.65 -38.54
N ILE A 934 -35.58 16.25 -37.40
CA ILE A 934 -36.35 16.12 -36.15
C ILE A 934 -37.75 16.72 -36.29
N ALA A 935 -37.88 17.96 -36.78
CA ALA A 935 -39.18 18.60 -36.99
C ALA A 935 -40.08 17.78 -37.93
N LEU A 936 -39.52 17.21 -39.01
CA LEU A 936 -40.24 16.30 -39.89
C LEU A 936 -40.75 15.05 -39.14
N LEU A 937 -39.90 14.44 -38.32
CA LEU A 937 -40.25 13.25 -37.53
C LEU A 937 -41.26 13.53 -36.41
N ASP A 938 -41.29 14.74 -35.86
CA ASP A 938 -42.24 15.15 -34.82
C ASP A 938 -43.64 15.41 -35.38
N VAL A 939 -43.73 15.78 -36.66
CA VAL A 939 -45.00 16.02 -37.35
C VAL A 939 -45.60 14.70 -37.90
N VAL A 940 -44.79 13.66 -38.12
CA VAL A 940 -45.27 12.34 -38.58
C VAL A 940 -46.41 11.77 -37.70
N PRO A 941 -46.31 11.71 -36.36
CA PRO A 941 -47.42 11.26 -35.50
C PRO A 941 -48.72 12.03 -35.69
N ILE A 942 -48.65 13.33 -36.00
CA ILE A 942 -49.81 14.20 -36.24
C ILE A 942 -50.47 13.82 -37.56
N ALA A 943 -49.69 13.72 -38.64
CA ALA A 943 -50.17 13.26 -39.96
C ALA A 943 -50.80 11.86 -39.90
N GLU A 944 -50.18 10.94 -39.15
CA GLU A 944 -50.73 9.60 -38.88
C GLU A 944 -52.07 9.66 -38.15
N SER A 945 -52.17 10.47 -37.09
CA SER A 945 -53.37 10.55 -36.26
C SER A 945 -54.56 11.25 -36.92
N SER A 946 -54.28 12.15 -37.90
CA SER A 946 -55.29 12.92 -38.63
C SER A 946 -55.78 12.24 -39.92
N GLY A 947 -55.21 11.09 -40.29
CA GLY A 947 -55.58 10.37 -41.51
C GLY A 947 -54.88 10.88 -42.78
N GLU A 948 -53.97 11.85 -42.67
CA GLU A 948 -53.25 12.48 -43.78
C GLU A 948 -51.97 11.72 -44.13
N TYR A 949 -52.17 10.46 -44.54
CA TYR A 949 -51.10 9.46 -44.69
C TYR A 949 -50.02 9.83 -45.71
N ILE A 950 -50.38 10.57 -46.76
CA ILE A 950 -49.44 11.07 -47.77
C ILE A 950 -48.39 11.99 -47.14
N TYR A 951 -48.79 12.82 -46.17
CA TYR A 951 -47.85 13.70 -45.49
C TYR A 951 -46.93 12.93 -44.54
N ALA A 952 -47.42 11.87 -43.88
CA ALA A 952 -46.57 11.04 -43.03
C ALA A 952 -45.43 10.37 -43.83
N ASP A 953 -45.75 9.80 -45.01
CA ASP A 953 -44.75 9.20 -45.89
C ASP A 953 -43.80 10.27 -46.47
N LEU A 954 -44.35 11.42 -46.91
CA LEU A 954 -43.56 12.55 -47.41
C LEU A 954 -42.56 13.06 -46.36
N PHE A 955 -42.98 13.19 -45.10
CA PHE A 955 -42.11 13.67 -44.03
C PHE A 955 -41.02 12.67 -43.68
N LEU A 956 -41.32 11.37 -43.68
CA LEU A 956 -40.30 10.33 -43.50
C LEU A 956 -39.26 10.35 -44.63
N GLU A 957 -39.69 10.43 -45.89
CA GLU A 957 -38.78 10.51 -47.03
C GLU A 957 -37.89 11.75 -46.97
N ARG A 958 -38.46 12.92 -46.59
CA ARG A 958 -37.69 14.15 -46.42
C ARG A 958 -36.74 14.10 -45.24
N ALA A 959 -37.13 13.43 -44.14
CA ALA A 959 -36.25 13.24 -42.98
C ALA A 959 -35.06 12.36 -43.35
N GLU A 960 -35.30 11.26 -44.09
CA GLU A 960 -34.24 10.40 -44.61
C GLU A 960 -33.34 11.11 -45.63
N ALA A 961 -33.88 12.03 -46.45
CA ALA A 961 -33.09 12.86 -47.35
C ALA A 961 -32.19 13.85 -46.59
N ALA A 962 -32.70 14.47 -45.52
CA ALA A 962 -31.94 15.39 -44.69
C ALA A 962 -30.73 14.72 -44.00
N LEU A 963 -30.79 13.41 -43.73
CA LEU A 963 -29.66 12.64 -43.19
C LEU A 963 -28.42 12.68 -44.10
N GLN A 964 -28.58 12.84 -45.41
CA GLN A 964 -27.48 12.88 -46.37
C GLN A 964 -26.67 14.19 -46.31
N GLU A 965 -27.22 15.22 -45.65
CA GLU A 965 -26.59 16.52 -45.49
C GLU A 965 -25.82 16.64 -44.16
N ILE A 966 -25.95 15.67 -43.25
CA ILE A 966 -25.30 15.68 -41.93
C ILE A 966 -23.92 15.01 -42.03
N ASN A 967 -22.87 15.73 -41.64
CA ASN A 967 -21.49 15.26 -41.77
C ASN A 967 -20.98 14.41 -40.58
N ILE A 968 -21.69 14.44 -39.44
CA ILE A 968 -21.28 13.76 -38.21
C ILE A 968 -22.02 12.41 -38.06
N PRO A 969 -21.33 11.26 -38.16
CA PRO A 969 -21.95 9.93 -38.21
C PRO A 969 -22.81 9.56 -36.99
N PHE A 970 -22.43 10.05 -35.80
CA PHE A 970 -23.19 9.80 -34.58
C PHE A 970 -24.57 10.47 -34.64
N ILE A 971 -24.65 11.72 -35.10
CA ILE A 971 -25.93 12.45 -35.27
C ILE A 971 -26.83 11.71 -36.28
N VAL A 972 -26.27 11.26 -37.40
CA VAL A 972 -26.99 10.44 -38.38
C VAL A 972 -27.56 9.17 -37.73
N SER A 973 -26.79 8.52 -36.85
CA SER A 973 -27.21 7.31 -36.13
C SER A 973 -28.36 7.59 -35.15
N VAL A 974 -28.32 8.72 -34.42
CA VAL A 974 -29.38 9.18 -33.52
C VAL A 974 -30.68 9.45 -34.30
N VAL A 975 -30.60 10.18 -35.41
CA VAL A 975 -31.78 10.47 -36.23
C VAL A 975 -32.32 9.22 -36.91
N LYS A 976 -31.46 8.31 -37.41
CA LYS A 976 -31.90 6.99 -37.93
C LYS A 976 -32.64 6.17 -36.86
N LYS A 977 -32.20 6.20 -35.60
CA LYS A 977 -32.92 5.58 -34.48
C LYS A 977 -34.32 6.19 -34.32
N ALA A 978 -34.45 7.52 -34.43
CA ALA A 978 -35.76 8.18 -34.40
C ALA A 978 -36.64 7.79 -35.60
N VAL A 979 -36.08 7.70 -36.82
CA VAL A 979 -36.78 7.18 -38.02
C VAL A 979 -37.31 5.77 -37.77
N VAL A 980 -36.47 4.87 -37.24
CA VAL A 980 -36.88 3.49 -36.88
C VAL A 980 -38.05 3.51 -35.91
N GLN A 981 -37.99 4.35 -34.87
CA GLN A 981 -39.10 4.49 -33.90
C GLN A 981 -40.40 4.96 -34.57
N LYS A 982 -40.34 5.96 -35.46
CA LYS A 982 -41.53 6.44 -36.18
C LYS A 982 -42.06 5.39 -37.15
N LEU A 983 -41.22 4.68 -37.89
CA LEU A 983 -41.62 3.58 -38.77
C LEU A 983 -42.30 2.44 -38.00
N LEU A 984 -41.77 2.08 -36.82
CA LEU A 984 -42.39 1.09 -35.94
C LEU A 984 -43.75 1.56 -35.41
N MET A 985 -43.86 2.83 -35.01
CA MET A 985 -45.13 3.45 -34.62
C MET A 985 -46.17 3.36 -35.75
N ILE A 986 -45.78 3.64 -36.99
CA ILE A 986 -46.68 3.51 -38.15
C ILE A 986 -47.06 2.05 -38.35
N SER A 987 -46.10 1.11 -38.32
CA SER A 987 -46.37 -0.32 -38.49
C SER A 987 -47.33 -0.89 -37.44
N ALA A 988 -47.36 -0.30 -36.24
CA ALA A 988 -48.28 -0.68 -35.18
C ALA A 988 -49.72 -0.17 -35.42
N ARG A 989 -49.86 1.00 -36.06
CA ARG A 989 -51.17 1.59 -36.40
C ARG A 989 -51.71 1.09 -37.73
N ARG A 990 -50.82 0.87 -38.70
CA ARG A 990 -51.08 0.34 -40.03
C ARG A 990 -50.28 -0.94 -40.18
N PRO A 991 -50.88 -2.13 -40.05
CA PRO A 991 -50.17 -3.40 -40.16
C PRO A 991 -49.82 -3.70 -41.63
N ASP A 992 -48.96 -2.87 -42.23
CA ASP A 992 -48.32 -3.08 -43.52
C ASP A 992 -46.87 -3.53 -43.26
N PRO A 993 -46.47 -4.74 -43.71
CA PRO A 993 -45.13 -5.27 -43.49
C PRO A 993 -44.03 -4.38 -44.08
N ALA A 994 -44.31 -3.57 -45.11
CA ALA A 994 -43.33 -2.71 -45.76
C ALA A 994 -42.68 -1.71 -44.79
N TYR A 995 -43.44 -1.13 -43.84
CA TYR A 995 -42.87 -0.21 -42.84
C TYR A 995 -41.96 -0.92 -41.85
N ARG A 996 -42.31 -2.15 -41.45
CA ARG A 996 -41.46 -2.96 -40.56
C ARG A 996 -40.18 -3.38 -41.28
N GLU A 997 -40.27 -3.80 -42.53
CA GLU A 997 -39.10 -4.13 -43.36
C GLU A 997 -38.18 -2.91 -43.57
N ARG A 998 -38.77 -1.73 -43.84
CA ARG A 998 -38.04 -0.46 -43.93
C ARG A 998 -37.37 -0.12 -42.60
N ALA A 999 -38.05 -0.28 -41.46
CA ALA A 999 -37.48 -0.04 -40.13
C ALA A 999 -36.27 -0.96 -39.87
N VAL A 1000 -36.36 -2.24 -40.25
CA VAL A 1000 -35.24 -3.19 -40.14
C VAL A 1000 -34.08 -2.79 -41.03
N ALA A 1001 -34.34 -2.38 -42.27
CA ALA A 1001 -33.32 -1.91 -43.20
C ALA A 1001 -32.59 -0.66 -42.67
N VAL A 1002 -33.34 0.32 -42.15
CA VAL A 1002 -32.77 1.53 -41.55
C VAL A 1002 -31.94 1.17 -40.32
N ALA A 1003 -32.46 0.32 -39.41
CA ALA A 1003 -31.72 -0.11 -38.21
C ALA A 1003 -30.41 -0.84 -38.55
N ARG A 1004 -30.42 -1.73 -39.55
CA ARG A 1004 -29.20 -2.40 -40.02
C ARG A 1004 -28.17 -1.45 -40.62
N SER A 1005 -28.63 -0.31 -41.17
CA SER A 1005 -27.75 0.73 -41.75
C SER A 1005 -27.15 1.71 -40.73
N ILE A 1006 -27.48 1.59 -39.44
CA ILE A 1006 -26.91 2.44 -38.38
C ILE A 1006 -25.42 2.08 -38.20
N GLU A 1007 -24.54 3.08 -38.19
CA GLU A 1007 -23.08 2.86 -38.12
C GLU A 1007 -22.56 2.71 -36.69
N ASP A 1008 -23.21 3.36 -35.71
CA ASP A 1008 -22.88 3.19 -34.30
C ASP A 1008 -23.39 1.84 -33.80
N ASP A 1009 -22.48 1.02 -33.26
CA ASP A 1009 -22.77 -0.36 -32.87
C ASP A 1009 -23.78 -0.45 -31.72
N ASP A 1010 -23.69 0.45 -30.75
CA ASP A 1010 -24.50 0.41 -29.53
C ASP A 1010 -25.93 0.89 -29.84
N ILE A 1011 -26.06 1.98 -30.63
CA ILE A 1011 -27.36 2.44 -31.14
C ILE A 1011 -28.02 1.39 -32.04
N ARG A 1012 -27.25 0.75 -32.93
CA ARG A 1012 -27.75 -0.31 -33.82
C ARG A 1012 -28.24 -1.52 -33.03
N ALA A 1013 -27.45 -1.98 -32.06
CA ALA A 1013 -27.80 -3.13 -31.22
C ALA A 1013 -29.09 -2.86 -30.43
N GLU A 1014 -29.22 -1.66 -29.85
CA GLU A 1014 -30.43 -1.26 -29.14
C GLU A 1014 -31.66 -1.18 -30.06
N ALA A 1015 -31.52 -0.60 -31.26
CA ALA A 1015 -32.60 -0.53 -32.24
C ALA A 1015 -33.09 -1.92 -32.69
N LEU A 1016 -32.16 -2.86 -32.96
CA LEU A 1016 -32.50 -4.24 -33.34
C LEU A 1016 -33.12 -5.02 -32.18
N ARG A 1017 -32.60 -4.85 -30.95
CA ARG A 1017 -33.14 -5.47 -29.73
C ARG A 1017 -34.58 -5.08 -29.48
N ARG A 1018 -34.93 -3.79 -29.64
CA ARG A 1018 -36.33 -3.30 -29.53
C ARG A 1018 -37.28 -3.95 -30.54
N MET A 1019 -36.77 -4.49 -31.65
CA MET A 1019 -37.55 -5.20 -32.66
C MET A 1019 -37.54 -6.73 -32.48
N ASN A 1020 -36.94 -7.25 -31.40
CA ASN A 1020 -36.69 -8.67 -31.14
C ASN A 1020 -35.91 -9.37 -32.26
N LEU A 1021 -34.97 -8.66 -32.89
CA LEU A 1021 -34.09 -9.23 -33.91
C LEU A 1021 -32.71 -9.52 -33.29
N GLU A 1022 -32.16 -10.68 -33.62
CA GLU A 1022 -30.80 -11.03 -33.21
C GLU A 1022 -29.79 -10.13 -33.93
N TYR A 1023 -28.76 -9.75 -33.18
CA TYR A 1023 -27.63 -9.02 -33.73
C TYR A 1023 -26.81 -9.97 -34.62
N GLU A 1024 -26.98 -9.89 -35.93
CA GLU A 1024 -26.14 -10.59 -36.90
C GLU A 1024 -24.79 -9.85 -37.02
N SER A 1025 -23.71 -10.52 -36.63
CA SER A 1025 -22.37 -9.96 -36.80
C SER A 1025 -22.04 -9.85 -38.29
N LEU A 1026 -21.97 -8.61 -38.80
CA LEU A 1026 -21.42 -8.31 -40.13
C LEU A 1026 -20.06 -9.02 -40.31
N PRO A 1027 -19.70 -9.46 -41.53
CA PRO A 1027 -18.38 -10.03 -41.81
C PRO A 1027 -17.27 -9.07 -41.36
N ARG A 1028 -16.37 -9.54 -40.48
CA ARG A 1028 -15.41 -8.67 -39.78
C ARG A 1028 -14.00 -8.83 -40.33
N ASP A 1029 -13.38 -7.72 -40.67
CA ASP A 1029 -11.96 -7.67 -40.98
C ASP A 1029 -11.10 -7.96 -39.73
N LEU A 1030 -9.81 -8.29 -39.94
CA LEU A 1030 -8.87 -8.63 -38.86
C LEU A 1030 -8.81 -7.55 -37.77
N VAL A 1031 -8.88 -6.27 -38.17
CA VAL A 1031 -8.84 -5.13 -37.25
C VAL A 1031 -10.10 -5.06 -36.39
N SER A 1032 -11.29 -5.17 -36.99
CA SER A 1032 -12.56 -5.17 -36.26
C SER A 1032 -12.61 -6.31 -35.25
N THR A 1033 -12.17 -7.51 -35.65
CA THR A 1033 -12.11 -8.69 -34.77
C THR A 1033 -11.18 -8.44 -33.57
N SER A 1034 -10.01 -7.83 -33.80
CA SER A 1034 -9.05 -7.51 -32.74
C SER A 1034 -9.57 -6.45 -31.76
N VAL A 1035 -10.28 -5.43 -32.25
CA VAL A 1035 -10.89 -4.39 -31.40
C VAL A 1035 -12.02 -4.96 -30.55
N LEU A 1036 -12.82 -5.89 -31.08
CA LEU A 1036 -13.87 -6.55 -30.31
C LEU A 1036 -13.33 -7.50 -29.25
N ASP A 1037 -12.26 -8.22 -29.57
CA ASP A 1037 -11.54 -9.04 -28.58
C ASP A 1037 -10.93 -8.16 -27.49
N ALA A 1038 -10.43 -6.97 -27.85
CA ALA A 1038 -9.98 -5.99 -26.87
C ALA A 1038 -11.14 -5.47 -26.01
N ARG A 1039 -12.28 -5.04 -26.59
CA ARG A 1039 -13.47 -4.62 -25.84
C ARG A 1039 -13.93 -5.69 -24.85
N ARG A 1040 -14.05 -6.95 -25.29
CA ARG A 1040 -14.42 -8.07 -24.42
C ARG A 1040 -13.44 -8.28 -23.26
N LYS A 1041 -12.14 -8.23 -23.54
CA LYS A 1041 -11.09 -8.39 -22.50
C LYS A 1041 -10.99 -7.20 -21.55
N ILE A 1042 -11.29 -6.00 -22.02
CA ILE A 1042 -11.35 -4.81 -21.19
C ILE A 1042 -12.51 -4.96 -20.20
N LEU A 1043 -13.70 -5.30 -20.69
CA LEU A 1043 -14.88 -5.53 -19.87
C LEU A 1043 -14.72 -6.70 -18.89
N SER A 1044 -13.96 -7.75 -19.24
CA SER A 1044 -13.67 -8.88 -18.33
C SER A 1044 -12.48 -8.64 -17.37
N GLY A 1045 -11.75 -7.53 -17.48
CA GLY A 1045 -10.57 -7.24 -16.68
C GLY A 1045 -9.28 -8.00 -17.08
N GLU A 1046 -9.31 -8.78 -18.17
CA GLU A 1046 -8.18 -9.58 -18.67
C GLU A 1046 -7.24 -8.80 -19.61
N PHE A 1047 -7.48 -7.51 -19.79
CA PHE A 1047 -6.71 -6.68 -20.72
C PHE A 1047 -5.36 -6.24 -20.15
N THR A 1048 -4.27 -6.87 -20.61
CA THR A 1048 -2.92 -6.64 -20.08
C THR A 1048 -2.12 -5.58 -20.85
N LYS A 1049 -1.07 -5.03 -20.22
CA LYS A 1049 -0.14 -4.06 -20.86
C LYS A 1049 0.48 -4.56 -22.19
N GLY A 1050 0.76 -5.86 -22.29
CA GLY A 1050 1.27 -6.45 -23.53
C GLY A 1050 0.24 -6.45 -24.67
N MET A 1051 -1.05 -6.59 -24.34
CA MET A 1051 -2.14 -6.54 -25.30
C MET A 1051 -2.36 -5.12 -25.85
N ILE A 1052 -2.13 -4.08 -25.03
CA ILE A 1052 -2.20 -2.67 -25.48
C ILE A 1052 -1.24 -2.43 -26.64
N VAL A 1053 0.03 -2.86 -26.52
CA VAL A 1053 1.04 -2.64 -27.58
C VAL A 1053 0.67 -3.40 -28.85
N SER A 1054 0.11 -4.61 -28.72
CA SER A 1054 -0.34 -5.39 -29.88
C SER A 1054 -1.51 -4.72 -30.60
N LEU A 1055 -2.49 -4.19 -29.85
CA LEU A 1055 -3.65 -3.50 -30.39
C LEU A 1055 -3.26 -2.17 -31.03
N GLU A 1056 -2.39 -1.39 -30.37
CA GLU A 1056 -1.85 -0.15 -30.94
C GLU A 1056 -1.15 -0.42 -32.26
N ARG A 1057 -0.30 -1.46 -32.37
CA ARG A 1057 0.33 -1.83 -33.64
C ARG A 1057 -0.70 -2.10 -34.74
N ILE A 1058 -1.76 -2.84 -34.42
CA ILE A 1058 -2.83 -3.15 -35.39
C ILE A 1058 -3.57 -1.87 -35.79
N LEU A 1059 -4.00 -1.04 -34.83
CA LEU A 1059 -4.72 0.20 -35.12
C LEU A 1059 -3.87 1.21 -35.90
N HIS A 1060 -2.55 1.25 -35.69
CA HIS A 1060 -1.65 2.12 -36.45
C HIS A 1060 -1.44 1.67 -37.90
N THR A 1061 -1.82 0.44 -38.28
CA THR A 1061 -1.81 0.00 -39.69
C THR A 1061 -2.97 0.58 -40.50
N LEU A 1062 -4.00 1.12 -39.84
CA LEU A 1062 -5.12 1.77 -40.54
C LEU A 1062 -4.65 3.07 -41.21
N SER A 1063 -4.97 3.19 -42.50
CA SER A 1063 -4.70 4.42 -43.26
C SER A 1063 -5.67 5.54 -42.95
N ASP A 1064 -6.92 5.22 -42.57
CA ASP A 1064 -7.93 6.22 -42.21
C ASP A 1064 -7.82 6.60 -40.73
N ARG A 1065 -7.39 7.83 -40.49
CA ARG A 1065 -7.24 8.41 -39.14
C ARG A 1065 -8.58 8.70 -38.46
N ALA A 1066 -9.64 8.96 -39.21
CA ALA A 1066 -10.98 9.14 -38.65
C ALA A 1066 -11.49 7.82 -38.07
N LEU A 1067 -11.32 6.73 -38.83
CA LEU A 1067 -11.65 5.38 -38.36
C LEU A 1067 -10.79 4.99 -37.15
N GLN A 1068 -9.49 5.32 -37.17
CA GLN A 1068 -8.61 5.07 -36.03
C GLN A 1068 -9.09 5.82 -34.76
N ALA A 1069 -9.47 7.09 -34.90
CA ALA A 1069 -10.01 7.87 -33.80
C ALA A 1069 -11.29 7.26 -33.23
N LYS A 1070 -12.24 6.88 -34.11
CA LYS A 1070 -13.49 6.20 -33.74
C LYS A 1070 -13.25 4.92 -32.92
N LEU A 1071 -12.33 4.06 -33.37
CA LEU A 1071 -12.03 2.80 -32.69
C LEU A 1071 -11.34 3.01 -31.33
N TYR A 1072 -10.51 4.05 -31.19
CA TYR A 1072 -9.95 4.42 -29.89
C TYR A 1072 -11.02 4.97 -28.94
N THR A 1073 -11.99 5.73 -29.46
CA THR A 1073 -13.15 6.18 -28.68
C THR A 1073 -13.99 4.99 -28.19
N ASP A 1074 -14.22 3.96 -29.01
CA ASP A 1074 -14.92 2.74 -28.59
C ASP A 1074 -14.21 2.05 -27.42
N LEU A 1075 -12.88 1.97 -27.47
CA LEU A 1075 -12.08 1.36 -26.41
C LEU A 1075 -12.05 2.21 -25.15
N TYR A 1076 -12.08 3.54 -25.28
CA TYR A 1076 -12.23 4.46 -24.16
C TYR A 1076 -13.55 4.20 -23.43
N ILE A 1077 -14.68 4.12 -24.15
CA ILE A 1077 -16.00 3.86 -23.58
C ILE A 1077 -15.99 2.52 -22.82
N SER A 1078 -15.53 1.44 -23.45
CA SER A 1078 -15.47 0.13 -22.79
C SER A 1078 -14.51 0.09 -21.59
N ALA A 1079 -13.40 0.85 -21.60
CA ALA A 1079 -12.49 0.95 -20.46
C ALA A 1079 -13.12 1.70 -19.29
N ARG A 1080 -13.94 2.70 -19.57
CA ARG A 1080 -14.68 3.46 -18.57
C ARG A 1080 -15.80 2.65 -17.94
N GLU A 1081 -16.58 1.94 -18.76
CA GLU A 1081 -17.58 0.97 -18.29
C GLU A 1081 -16.98 -0.10 -17.37
N ALA A 1082 -15.72 -0.49 -17.61
CA ALA A 1082 -14.98 -1.44 -16.78
C ALA A 1082 -14.30 -0.81 -15.54
N GLY A 1083 -14.44 0.49 -15.29
CA GLY A 1083 -13.80 1.21 -14.17
C GLY A 1083 -12.28 1.35 -14.29
N GLN A 1084 -11.72 1.26 -15.50
CA GLN A 1084 -10.27 1.31 -15.76
C GLN A 1084 -9.81 2.71 -16.23
N GLU A 1085 -9.86 3.70 -15.34
CA GLU A 1085 -9.60 5.11 -15.65
C GLU A 1085 -8.28 5.38 -16.38
N ASN A 1086 -7.18 4.76 -15.94
CA ASN A 1086 -5.86 4.95 -16.58
C ASN A 1086 -5.82 4.43 -18.03
N LEU A 1087 -6.55 3.35 -18.31
CA LEU A 1087 -6.64 2.80 -19.66
C LEU A 1087 -7.55 3.68 -20.52
N ALA A 1088 -8.68 4.11 -19.96
CA ALA A 1088 -9.61 5.02 -20.61
C ALA A 1088 -8.88 6.30 -21.06
N GLU A 1089 -8.18 6.99 -20.15
CA GLU A 1089 -7.41 8.21 -20.44
C GLU A 1089 -6.43 8.00 -21.61
N LYS A 1090 -5.73 6.86 -21.61
CA LYS A 1090 -4.78 6.53 -22.67
C LYS A 1090 -5.48 6.33 -24.01
N MET A 1091 -6.62 5.65 -24.04
CA MET A 1091 -7.39 5.41 -25.27
C MET A 1091 -7.96 6.72 -25.83
N LEU A 1092 -8.50 7.60 -24.97
CA LEU A 1092 -9.00 8.90 -25.41
C LEU A 1092 -7.89 9.80 -25.94
N THR A 1093 -6.74 9.85 -25.26
CA THR A 1093 -5.57 10.58 -25.75
C THR A 1093 -5.15 10.08 -27.14
N ALA A 1094 -5.18 8.77 -27.37
CA ALA A 1094 -4.88 8.19 -28.68
C ALA A 1094 -5.94 8.57 -29.75
N ALA A 1095 -7.22 8.63 -29.39
CA ALA A 1095 -8.29 9.10 -30.26
C ALA A 1095 -8.08 10.57 -30.68
N ILE A 1096 -7.83 11.46 -29.71
CA ILE A 1096 -7.55 12.89 -29.94
C ILE A 1096 -6.30 13.07 -30.80
N THR A 1097 -5.24 12.29 -30.53
CA THR A 1097 -4.01 12.34 -31.32
C THR A 1097 -4.25 11.93 -32.77
N ALA A 1098 -5.04 10.88 -33.01
CA ALA A 1098 -5.41 10.45 -34.36
C ALA A 1098 -6.24 11.54 -35.09
N ALA A 1099 -7.22 12.14 -34.41
CA ALA A 1099 -8.02 13.25 -34.95
C ALA A 1099 -7.16 14.49 -35.24
N GLY A 1100 -6.21 14.83 -34.38
CA GLY A 1100 -5.29 15.97 -34.49
C GLY A 1100 -4.37 15.94 -35.71
N ILE A 1101 -4.25 14.82 -36.41
CA ILE A 1101 -3.47 14.68 -37.66
C ILE A 1101 -4.34 14.93 -38.90
N ILE A 1102 -5.67 14.80 -38.79
CA ILE A 1102 -6.60 14.85 -39.93
C ILE A 1102 -6.53 16.20 -40.65
N ARG A 1103 -6.39 16.15 -41.98
CA ARG A 1103 -6.55 17.28 -42.90
C ARG A 1103 -7.52 16.84 -44.02
N PRO A 1104 -8.41 17.72 -44.51
CA PRO A 1104 -8.60 19.14 -44.17
C PRO A 1104 -9.15 19.36 -42.75
N LEU A 1105 -9.06 20.60 -42.25
CA LEU A 1105 -9.54 20.98 -40.91
C LEU A 1105 -11.04 20.75 -40.72
N SER A 1106 -11.85 20.91 -41.76
CA SER A 1106 -13.30 20.62 -41.70
C SER A 1106 -13.57 19.18 -41.27
N ARG A 1107 -12.92 18.20 -41.89
CA ARG A 1107 -13.05 16.78 -41.53
C ARG A 1107 -12.57 16.51 -40.10
N ARG A 1108 -11.57 17.24 -39.62
CA ARG A 1108 -11.12 17.14 -38.23
C ARG A 1108 -12.19 17.60 -37.25
N VAL A 1109 -12.86 18.72 -37.54
CA VAL A 1109 -13.93 19.24 -36.68
C VAL A 1109 -15.07 18.21 -36.57
N TYR A 1110 -15.47 17.60 -37.69
CA TYR A 1110 -16.51 16.56 -37.67
C TYR A 1110 -16.11 15.35 -36.82
N VAL A 1111 -14.86 14.88 -36.93
CA VAL A 1111 -14.36 13.76 -36.13
C VAL A 1111 -14.25 14.12 -34.65
N LEU A 1112 -13.80 15.32 -34.31
CA LEU A 1112 -13.75 15.78 -32.90
C LEU A 1112 -15.17 15.92 -32.33
N GLY A 1113 -16.13 16.47 -33.09
CA GLY A 1113 -17.53 16.51 -32.70
C GLY A 1113 -18.15 15.12 -32.49
N GLU A 1114 -17.78 14.15 -33.34
CA GLU A 1114 -18.19 12.74 -33.17
C GLU A 1114 -17.60 12.14 -31.88
N ILE A 1115 -16.31 12.37 -31.60
CA ILE A 1115 -15.68 11.91 -30.36
C ILE A 1115 -16.41 12.51 -29.15
N ALA A 1116 -16.63 13.82 -29.15
CA ALA A 1116 -17.27 14.51 -28.06
C ALA A 1116 -18.67 13.95 -27.78
N LEU A 1117 -19.51 13.78 -28.81
CA LEU A 1117 -20.85 13.19 -28.66
C LEU A 1117 -20.83 11.77 -28.08
N ARG A 1118 -19.89 10.94 -28.50
CA ARG A 1118 -19.80 9.54 -28.01
C ARG A 1118 -19.27 9.46 -26.58
N VAL A 1119 -18.32 10.32 -26.23
CA VAL A 1119 -17.79 10.48 -24.87
C VAL A 1119 -18.88 11.01 -23.93
N PHE A 1120 -19.65 11.99 -24.40
CA PHE A 1120 -20.81 12.53 -23.69
C PHE A 1120 -21.91 11.50 -23.47
N ALA A 1121 -22.29 10.76 -24.51
CA ALA A 1121 -23.29 9.69 -24.43
C ALA A 1121 -22.87 8.55 -23.47
N ALA A 1122 -21.57 8.39 -23.23
CA ALA A 1122 -21.02 7.48 -22.22
C ALA A 1122 -20.97 8.09 -20.80
N GLY A 1123 -21.43 9.32 -20.62
CA GLY A 1123 -21.54 10.05 -19.36
C GLY A 1123 -20.26 10.78 -18.91
N ASP A 1124 -19.31 11.10 -19.81
CA ASP A 1124 -18.09 11.88 -19.47
C ASP A 1124 -18.21 13.30 -20.01
N GLU A 1125 -18.99 14.12 -19.30
CA GLU A 1125 -19.28 15.47 -19.77
C GLU A 1125 -18.03 16.36 -19.76
N GLY A 1126 -17.17 16.22 -18.75
CA GLY A 1126 -15.95 17.01 -18.61
C GLY A 1126 -15.00 16.80 -19.80
N ARG A 1127 -14.65 15.53 -20.09
CA ARG A 1127 -13.77 15.24 -21.23
C ARG A 1127 -14.43 15.50 -22.58
N SER A 1128 -15.76 15.39 -22.66
CA SER A 1128 -16.49 15.81 -23.87
C SER A 1128 -16.34 17.31 -24.13
N GLY A 1129 -16.44 18.15 -23.08
CA GLY A 1129 -16.21 19.59 -23.15
C GLY A 1129 -14.82 19.92 -23.68
N ASP A 1130 -13.78 19.27 -23.16
CA ASP A 1130 -12.40 19.46 -23.63
C ASP A 1130 -12.24 19.16 -25.12
N VAL A 1131 -12.88 18.09 -25.61
CA VAL A 1131 -12.84 17.72 -27.04
C VAL A 1131 -13.63 18.72 -27.89
N MET A 1132 -14.72 19.28 -27.38
CA MET A 1132 -15.48 20.35 -28.05
C MET A 1132 -14.66 21.63 -28.20
N ASP A 1133 -13.91 22.01 -27.18
CA ASP A 1133 -13.00 23.16 -27.26
C ASP A 1133 -11.96 22.97 -28.36
N MET A 1134 -11.37 21.78 -28.45
CA MET A 1134 -10.44 21.43 -29.54
C MET A 1134 -11.11 21.49 -30.93
N ALA A 1135 -12.39 21.12 -31.02
CA ALA A 1135 -13.17 21.21 -32.26
C ALA A 1135 -13.41 22.69 -32.64
N GLY A 1136 -13.73 23.54 -31.67
CA GLY A 1136 -13.85 24.99 -31.84
C GLY A 1136 -12.54 25.66 -32.28
N GLU A 1137 -11.41 25.29 -31.67
CA GLU A 1137 -10.08 25.74 -32.09
C GLU A 1137 -9.74 25.32 -33.53
N ALA A 1138 -10.10 24.09 -33.91
CA ALA A 1138 -9.91 23.62 -35.28
C ALA A 1138 -10.80 24.36 -36.28
N ALA A 1139 -12.04 24.71 -35.90
CA ALA A 1139 -12.96 25.48 -36.72
C ALA A 1139 -12.50 26.94 -36.91
N THR A 1140 -12.08 27.63 -35.84
CA THR A 1140 -11.56 29.00 -35.92
C THR A 1140 -10.30 29.11 -36.79
N SER A 1141 -9.53 28.03 -36.90
CA SER A 1141 -8.32 27.93 -37.74
C SER A 1141 -8.60 27.82 -39.25
N ILE A 1142 -9.87 27.75 -39.67
CA ILE A 1142 -10.27 27.68 -41.09
C ILE A 1142 -10.33 29.09 -41.68
N ARG A 1143 -9.56 29.31 -42.76
CA ARG A 1143 -9.38 30.65 -43.36
C ARG A 1143 -10.59 31.14 -44.16
N GLU A 1144 -11.35 30.23 -44.78
CA GLU A 1144 -12.46 30.60 -45.64
C GLU A 1144 -13.72 30.84 -44.79
N PHE A 1145 -14.17 32.10 -44.74
CA PHE A 1145 -15.27 32.56 -43.87
C PHE A 1145 -16.55 31.74 -44.06
N LYS A 1146 -16.99 31.53 -45.31
CA LYS A 1146 -18.19 30.75 -45.62
C LYS A 1146 -18.09 29.29 -45.17
N GLN A 1147 -16.92 28.68 -45.35
CA GLN A 1147 -16.69 27.31 -44.91
C GLN A 1147 -16.66 27.21 -43.38
N ARG A 1148 -16.09 28.21 -42.72
CA ARG A 1148 -16.02 28.28 -41.27
C ARG A 1148 -17.40 28.43 -40.63
N ASP A 1149 -18.26 29.30 -41.16
CA ASP A 1149 -19.62 29.49 -40.64
C ASP A 1149 -20.44 28.19 -40.74
N LEU A 1150 -20.39 27.51 -41.89
CA LEU A 1150 -21.02 26.19 -42.06
C LEU A 1150 -20.51 25.13 -41.06
N ILE A 1151 -19.25 25.23 -40.64
CA ILE A 1151 -18.67 24.30 -39.66
C ILE A 1151 -19.07 24.67 -38.23
N PHE A 1152 -19.28 25.95 -37.93
CA PHE A 1152 -19.87 26.37 -36.67
C PHE A 1152 -21.33 25.94 -36.57
N ASP A 1153 -22.09 25.96 -37.67
CA ASP A 1153 -23.44 25.40 -37.70
C ASP A 1153 -23.42 23.89 -37.37
N GLU A 1154 -22.43 23.14 -37.85
CA GLU A 1154 -22.23 21.73 -37.50
C GLU A 1154 -21.86 21.52 -36.02
N LEU A 1155 -21.04 22.40 -35.44
CA LEU A 1155 -20.75 22.36 -34.00
C LEU A 1155 -21.96 22.74 -33.14
N ALA A 1156 -22.80 23.68 -33.61
CA ALA A 1156 -24.05 24.01 -32.96
C ALA A 1156 -25.01 22.79 -32.93
N MET A 1157 -25.05 22.00 -34.02
CA MET A 1157 -25.78 20.73 -34.03
C MET A 1157 -25.25 19.74 -32.99
N VAL A 1158 -23.92 19.64 -32.80
CA VAL A 1158 -23.32 18.80 -31.76
C VAL A 1158 -23.80 19.20 -30.37
N ILE A 1159 -23.75 20.50 -30.04
CA ILE A 1159 -24.18 21.02 -28.74
C ILE A 1159 -25.66 20.71 -28.50
N ARG A 1160 -26.50 20.91 -29.53
CA ARG A 1160 -27.93 20.63 -29.45
C ARG A 1160 -28.22 19.15 -29.16
N VAL A 1161 -27.53 18.23 -29.85
CA VAL A 1161 -27.67 16.78 -29.59
C VAL A 1161 -27.18 16.40 -28.18
N MET A 1162 -26.10 17.03 -27.68
CA MET A 1162 -25.67 16.82 -26.29
C MET A 1162 -26.74 17.25 -25.29
N GLN A 1163 -27.38 18.41 -25.50
CA GLN A 1163 -28.47 18.88 -24.64
C GLN A 1163 -29.65 17.89 -24.63
N GLU A 1164 -29.99 17.31 -25.78
CA GLU A 1164 -31.06 16.31 -25.87
C GLU A 1164 -30.72 14.97 -25.23
N LEU A 1165 -29.45 14.55 -25.22
CA LEU A 1165 -28.99 13.32 -24.56
C LEU A 1165 -28.92 13.44 -23.03
N ARG A 1166 -28.93 14.66 -22.49
CA ARG A 1166 -28.97 14.97 -21.04
C ARG A 1166 -30.37 14.85 -20.43
N LEU A 1167 -31.41 14.90 -21.27
CA LEU A 1167 -32.84 14.77 -20.91
C LEU A 1167 -33.28 13.30 -20.96
#